data_AF-A0A9C9PNM7-F1
#
_entry.id   AF-A0A9C9PNM7-F1
#
_cell.length_a   1.000
_cell.length_b   1.000
_cell.length_c   1.000
_cell.angle_alpha   90.00
_cell.angle_beta   90.00
_cell.angle_gamma   90.00
#
_symmetry.space_group_name_H-M   'P 1'
#
loop_
_entity.id
_entity.type
_entity.pdbx_description
1 polymer ?
#
loop_
_entity_poly.entity_id
_entity_poly.type
_entity_poly.pdbx_seq_one_letter_code
_entity_poly.pdbx_strand_id
1 'polypeptide(L)'
;MKMKFPPLTIHNPIVLVLLWFLWISALPAADLIFTPAAPSVEAGKQIAIAVSGARGQITWNPSKGQVQGIGTQVTYIAPDQPGLDVVTVFDNDGNVGTLKITITATQTITSLENANWEVFTNRSHIQAVAISEGGQTLLVGTTGGLEQRDAQTGELKKVLTNLDGLPNNSVRAFVIDKNEGLWIGTAGGLAHINANATLKVFNQDNTILPSNNVSALLEDGQGGIWVGTENGLAHRHEDGRWEVFNQDNSQLPNNGINALITDGQGGLWIGTGDFLGGGLAHLSASHTWTVFERDNSKLPDHGIISLLQDGAGGIWIGTWYGGLAHMKADGDWDIFNKSNSPLPDNWIVSLFLDGNGGIWIGTSEGGLAHLKADGTWEILNKDNSPIPANRINAIIADSHGGIWIGTGSFPSGGGLLHFQADGALNLFNQEASGLPHNEVTAVIKDSHGGVWVGTSENGLAHFQADGAWQIFNTNNSQLPANRINTLLADNNGGIWIGTSDGGLVHYQANDSWEIFTPDNSELPDTYVNAIIDDSLGGIWVGTDSGLIQRRADGTWALFNPDNFDMLYNSVYAIATDGYGGIWIAWEGITHLNADGSWKSFNKDNSNLPDNDVISLLRDDRGGLWIGTYEGGLVHKDASDNWEIFNQDNSKLPANRINTLTKDNSGGLWVGTENGLAHFHANGSWDIFKTNNSGLPSNWINSLHGDNYGGVWIGAGLSGLAHLTFGQKSTLCTQVNATDCEALITGKRAAILVHPRGQGQGYNQAVSIEFMASHAYRTLQSRGYENDEIYFLSYKPDVDTNGDGFVDRNVVDGPITAFDLSEGKPPRDLTNADVQQAFDWAKEKGKLEQPLIVIFVDHALTGKLRLDPFSEVLTAQDLGRLLDDYQNVTQNPTIVILEACHTGSLIGRGLAGPNRVVITSTGENQAYYDNLGSFSFSKFYFDNLRRGENFFDAFQTVKDKLSRYGHPFNKQIPQLDDDGDGQANGSRDGRLARKACLNGCFGALSGEITLEAETASSNVTPGQTFPLSVRAGITEGRIKRVWALVLTPEASKQRNEEGFSLIPTPIVNLQPGSDSSRWQGTFNGFQYKGQYVVTFMAEDNEGFITSSSPIVLTLPNGPEVPATLGQPPIANQTAYHNDDTLRVTLPALPEGQVQYVAVGLPDGTIFVLAKQNGFEPFKGDNLPAWQGSEIAIKVPINAELPRGQYTLYLLRVPQGIEPLNNRELWKLGNIQFTVE
;
A
#
# COMPACT_ATOMS: atom_id res chain seq x y z
N MET A 1 91.36 2.41 -23.95
CA MET A 1 91.95 3.76 -24.21
C MET A 1 91.35 4.75 -23.20
N LYS A 2 92.07 5.81 -22.78
CA LYS A 2 91.66 6.83 -21.77
C LYS A 2 90.72 7.93 -22.36
N MET A 3 89.77 8.50 -21.58
CA MET A 3 89.35 9.94 -21.57
C MET A 3 88.31 10.31 -20.46
N LYS A 4 88.30 11.58 -19.99
CA LYS A 4 87.69 12.19 -18.75
C LYS A 4 87.14 13.61 -19.07
N PHE A 5 86.07 14.14 -18.41
CA PHE A 5 85.69 15.59 -18.32
C PHE A 5 84.65 15.91 -17.19
N PRO A 6 84.41 17.20 -16.76
CA PRO A 6 84.26 17.69 -15.35
C PRO A 6 83.04 18.66 -15.11
N PRO A 7 83.05 19.68 -14.20
CA PRO A 7 82.82 19.66 -12.75
C PRO A 7 81.56 20.43 -12.24
N LEU A 8 81.32 20.26 -10.93
CA LEU A 8 80.16 20.60 -10.09
C LEU A 8 79.92 22.08 -9.72
N THR A 9 78.64 22.43 -9.57
CA THR A 9 78.07 23.42 -8.61
C THR A 9 76.59 23.11 -8.38
N ILE A 10 76.12 22.86 -7.15
CA ILE A 10 74.69 22.91 -6.80
C ILE A 10 74.53 23.58 -5.43
N HIS A 11 73.74 24.66 -5.41
CA HIS A 11 73.25 25.37 -4.23
C HIS A 11 72.03 24.65 -3.64
N ASN A 12 72.08 24.16 -2.40
CA ASN A 12 70.87 24.08 -1.58
C ASN A 12 71.21 24.01 -0.07
N PRO A 13 70.65 24.87 0.81
CA PRO A 13 71.08 25.05 2.20
C PRO A 13 70.75 23.89 3.15
N ILE A 14 70.11 22.83 2.66
CA ILE A 14 69.49 21.77 3.45
C ILE A 14 70.54 20.87 4.15
N VAL A 15 71.75 20.76 3.61
CA VAL A 15 72.78 19.87 4.16
C VAL A 15 73.59 20.52 5.29
N LEU A 16 73.53 21.84 5.44
CA LEU A 16 74.23 22.59 6.50
C LEU A 16 73.40 22.76 7.79
N VAL A 17 72.08 22.57 7.73
CA VAL A 17 71.18 22.62 8.90
C VAL A 17 71.18 21.29 9.68
N LEU A 18 71.52 20.18 9.01
CA LEU A 18 71.54 18.82 9.58
C LEU A 18 72.65 18.56 10.60
N LEU A 19 73.64 19.44 10.73
CA LEU A 19 74.76 19.29 11.67
C LEU A 19 74.72 20.24 12.88
N TRP A 20 73.67 21.06 13.02
CA TRP A 20 73.54 22.02 14.14
C TRP A 20 72.45 21.66 15.17
N PHE A 21 71.65 20.62 14.94
CA PHE A 21 70.56 20.19 15.83
C PHE A 21 70.90 19.02 16.76
N LEU A 22 72.18 18.83 17.08
CA LEU A 22 72.60 17.95 18.18
C LEU A 22 73.06 18.81 19.38
N TRP A 23 72.14 18.88 20.36
CA TRP A 23 72.29 19.22 21.79
C TRP A 23 72.16 20.70 22.23
N ILE A 24 70.99 21.03 22.84
CA ILE A 24 70.81 21.29 24.29
C ILE A 24 69.30 21.29 24.67
N SER A 25 68.94 20.31 25.51
CA SER A 25 67.89 20.18 26.55
C SER A 25 66.48 20.82 26.49
N ALA A 26 65.48 19.93 26.41
CA ALA A 26 64.44 19.64 27.42
C ALA A 26 63.37 20.69 27.78
N LEU A 27 62.18 20.49 27.22
CA LEU A 27 60.95 20.13 27.96
C LEU A 27 60.23 19.06 27.11
N PRO A 28 59.53 18.07 27.68
CA PRO A 28 58.69 17.17 26.89
C PRO A 28 57.63 18.02 26.16
N ALA A 29 57.41 17.74 24.86
CA ALA A 29 56.23 18.22 24.15
C ALA A 29 55.02 17.83 24.99
N ALA A 30 54.17 18.81 25.32
CA ALA A 30 52.95 18.49 26.03
C ALA A 30 52.00 17.82 25.04
N ASP A 31 51.50 16.62 25.37
CA ASP A 31 50.42 16.02 24.60
C ASP A 31 49.23 16.98 24.64
N LEU A 32 48.80 17.43 23.46
CA LEU A 32 47.59 18.25 23.32
C LEU A 32 46.38 17.34 23.53
N ILE A 33 45.69 17.53 24.66
CA ILE A 33 44.52 16.73 25.02
C ILE A 33 43.27 17.52 24.68
N PHE A 34 42.45 16.98 23.77
CA PHE A 34 41.21 17.59 23.31
C PHE A 34 40.02 17.22 24.20
N THR A 35 39.10 18.16 24.38
CA THR A 35 37.83 17.95 25.09
C THR A 35 36.68 18.53 24.27
N PRO A 36 35.68 17.72 23.89
CA PRO A 36 35.65 16.25 24.00
C PRO A 36 36.73 15.58 23.11
N ALA A 37 37.09 14.33 23.40
CA ALA A 37 38.14 13.60 22.67
C ALA A 37 37.67 13.04 21.31
N ALA A 38 36.36 12.81 21.16
CA ALA A 38 35.70 12.40 19.92
C ALA A 38 34.37 13.16 19.76
N PRO A 39 34.41 14.48 19.47
CA PRO A 39 33.22 15.31 19.27
C PRO A 39 32.37 14.79 18.10
N SER A 40 31.06 14.83 18.31
CA SER A 40 30.05 14.68 17.26
C SER A 40 29.15 15.91 17.27
N VAL A 41 28.82 16.44 16.10
CA VAL A 41 27.96 17.63 15.93
C VAL A 41 27.16 17.50 14.64
N GLU A 42 25.90 17.91 14.64
CA GLU A 42 25.09 17.87 13.41
C GLU A 42 25.57 18.88 12.37
N ALA A 43 25.34 18.58 11.08
CA ALA A 43 25.60 19.47 9.97
C ALA A 43 24.92 20.85 10.18
N GLY A 44 25.66 21.93 9.97
CA GLY A 44 25.21 23.30 10.22
C GLY A 44 25.03 23.71 11.69
N LYS A 45 25.29 22.82 12.67
CA LYS A 45 25.29 23.14 14.11
C LYS A 45 26.71 23.44 14.62
N GLN A 46 26.80 23.81 15.89
CA GLN A 46 28.05 24.19 16.54
C GLN A 46 28.32 23.39 17.81
N ILE A 47 29.59 23.13 18.11
CA ILE A 47 30.05 22.45 19.32
C ILE A 47 31.25 23.19 19.92
N ALA A 48 31.32 23.28 21.24
CA ALA A 48 32.49 23.80 21.93
C ALA A 48 33.59 22.72 21.96
N ILE A 49 34.79 23.08 21.47
CA ILE A 49 35.98 22.23 21.56
C ILE A 49 37.06 22.97 22.34
N ALA A 50 37.80 22.22 23.15
CA ALA A 50 38.89 22.74 23.95
C ALA A 50 40.14 21.88 23.81
N VAL A 51 41.30 22.49 24.02
CA VAL A 51 42.60 21.82 24.04
C VAL A 51 43.33 22.21 25.32
N SER A 52 43.87 21.21 26.00
CA SER A 52 44.71 21.36 27.19
C SER A 52 46.12 20.85 26.90
N GLY A 53 47.11 21.37 27.63
CA GLY A 53 48.54 21.06 27.39
C GLY A 53 49.27 22.07 26.49
N ALA A 54 48.54 22.88 25.71
CA ALA A 54 49.12 23.92 24.85
C ALA A 54 49.85 25.02 25.62
N ARG A 55 50.96 25.51 25.07
CA ARG A 55 51.77 26.60 25.65
C ARG A 55 51.83 27.81 24.71
N GLY A 56 51.42 28.97 25.22
CA GLY A 56 51.41 30.21 24.45
C GLY A 56 50.13 30.43 23.64
N GLN A 57 50.24 31.17 22.52
CA GLN A 57 49.10 31.47 21.66
C GLN A 57 48.77 30.25 20.78
N ILE A 58 47.47 29.99 20.60
CA ILE A 58 46.96 28.78 19.93
C ILE A 58 46.25 29.18 18.66
N THR A 59 46.50 28.44 17.59
CA THR A 59 45.80 28.57 16.30
C THR A 59 45.04 27.29 16.00
N TRP A 60 43.74 27.43 15.70
CA TRP A 60 42.85 26.34 15.30
C TRP A 60 42.62 26.39 13.79
N ASN A 61 42.80 25.27 13.10
CA ASN A 61 42.67 25.19 11.65
C ASN A 61 41.78 23.99 11.25
N PRO A 62 40.47 24.19 11.07
CA PRO A 62 39.56 23.15 10.57
C PRO A 62 39.80 22.89 9.07
N SER A 63 39.54 21.67 8.59
CA SER A 63 39.69 21.33 7.16
C SER A 63 38.42 21.59 6.33
N LYS A 64 37.23 21.57 6.96
CA LYS A 64 35.94 21.84 6.32
C LYS A 64 35.10 22.90 7.05
N GLY A 65 34.95 22.77 8.36
CA GLY A 65 34.12 23.66 9.19
C GLY A 65 34.79 25.00 9.47
N GLN A 66 34.17 25.78 10.36
CA GLN A 66 34.70 27.07 10.82
C GLN A 66 34.94 27.03 12.33
N VAL A 67 35.90 27.82 12.81
CA VAL A 67 36.14 27.99 14.24
C VAL A 67 35.94 29.46 14.61
N GLN A 68 35.11 29.71 15.62
CA GLN A 68 34.84 31.02 16.17
C GLN A 68 35.41 31.13 17.59
N GLY A 69 36.22 32.17 17.82
CA GLY A 69 36.90 32.41 19.09
C GLY A 69 38.42 32.25 19.00
N ILE A 70 39.10 32.51 20.12
CA ILE A 70 40.56 32.41 20.27
C ILE A 70 40.91 31.79 21.62
N GLY A 71 42.08 31.14 21.72
CA GLY A 71 42.57 30.54 22.97
C GLY A 71 42.36 29.03 23.07
N THR A 72 42.36 28.50 24.30
CA THR A 72 42.29 27.06 24.59
C THR A 72 40.91 26.45 24.44
N GLN A 73 39.87 27.26 24.23
CA GLN A 73 38.50 26.83 23.99
C GLN A 73 37.90 27.69 22.88
N VAL A 74 37.27 27.04 21.91
CA VAL A 74 36.67 27.69 20.73
C VAL A 74 35.36 27.00 20.38
N THR A 75 34.51 27.68 19.61
CA THR A 75 33.30 27.09 19.03
C THR A 75 33.61 26.63 17.62
N TYR A 76 33.49 25.34 17.36
CA TYR A 76 33.52 24.78 16.02
C TYR A 76 32.11 24.79 15.42
N ILE A 77 31.98 25.27 14.19
CA ILE A 77 30.75 25.34 13.41
C ILE A 77 30.89 24.33 12.26
N ALA A 78 30.02 23.33 12.24
CA ALA A 78 30.02 22.29 11.24
C ALA A 78 29.54 22.80 9.87
N PRO A 79 30.10 22.30 8.75
CA PRO A 79 29.54 22.55 7.43
C PRO A 79 28.17 21.87 7.26
N ASP A 80 27.41 22.25 6.22
CA ASP A 80 26.05 21.75 5.96
C ASP A 80 26.01 20.30 5.43
N GLN A 81 27.16 19.65 5.25
CA GLN A 81 27.26 18.28 4.72
C GLN A 81 27.80 17.31 5.80
N PRO A 82 27.18 16.12 5.99
CA PRO A 82 27.66 15.12 6.94
C PRO A 82 29.00 14.52 6.51
N GLY A 83 29.72 13.94 7.46
CA GLY A 83 31.02 13.29 7.23
C GLY A 83 32.04 13.59 8.32
N LEU A 84 33.33 13.41 8.02
CA LEU A 84 34.41 13.69 8.97
C LEU A 84 35.09 15.03 8.67
N ASP A 85 35.35 15.85 9.69
CA ASP A 85 36.30 16.96 9.65
C ASP A 85 37.50 16.72 10.58
N VAL A 86 38.67 17.24 10.22
CA VAL A 86 39.89 17.19 11.01
C VAL A 86 40.28 18.61 11.36
N VAL A 87 40.28 18.92 12.66
CA VAL A 87 40.75 20.21 13.18
C VAL A 87 42.18 20.06 13.68
N THR A 88 43.10 20.83 13.10
CA THR A 88 44.51 20.84 13.51
C THR A 88 44.77 22.03 14.42
N VAL A 89 45.49 21.81 15.52
CA VAL A 89 45.87 22.84 16.48
C VAL A 89 47.38 22.97 16.55
N PHE A 90 47.84 24.23 16.52
CA PHE A 90 49.24 24.61 16.66
C PHE A 90 49.41 25.56 17.85
N ASP A 91 50.45 25.35 18.66
CA ASP A 91 50.90 26.32 19.65
C ASP A 91 52.26 26.95 19.29
N ASN A 92 52.66 28.00 20.01
CA ASN A 92 53.89 28.76 19.74
C ASN A 92 55.18 27.97 20.04
N ASP A 93 55.09 26.86 20.78
CA ASP A 93 56.23 25.99 21.08
C ASP A 93 56.39 24.88 20.02
N GLY A 94 55.55 24.86 18.99
CA GLY A 94 55.61 23.93 17.87
C GLY A 94 54.89 22.60 18.11
N ASN A 95 54.06 22.49 19.16
CA ASN A 95 53.24 21.31 19.38
C ASN A 95 52.07 21.28 18.39
N VAL A 96 51.80 20.12 17.81
CA VAL A 96 50.73 19.90 16.83
C VAL A 96 49.82 18.77 17.31
N GLY A 97 48.51 19.01 17.30
CA GLY A 97 47.50 18.02 17.67
C GLY A 97 46.34 18.04 16.68
N THR A 98 45.69 16.89 16.48
CA THR A 98 44.54 16.76 15.59
C THR A 98 43.32 16.22 16.33
N LEU A 99 42.16 16.82 16.07
CA LEU A 99 40.86 16.39 16.57
C LEU A 99 39.98 15.99 15.39
N LYS A 100 39.52 14.74 15.38
CA LYS A 100 38.51 14.26 14.42
C LYS A 100 37.12 14.59 14.95
N ILE A 101 36.34 15.29 14.15
CA ILE A 101 34.96 15.66 14.46
C ILE A 101 34.04 14.90 13.51
N THR A 102 33.10 14.12 14.07
CA THR A 102 32.04 13.47 13.29
C THR A 102 30.92 14.49 13.08
N ILE A 103 30.64 14.81 11.82
CA ILE A 103 29.50 15.63 11.43
C ILE A 103 28.36 14.69 11.09
N THR A 104 27.37 14.62 11.97
CA THR A 104 26.18 13.80 11.75
C THR A 104 25.20 14.53 10.84
N ALA A 105 24.37 13.80 10.10
CA ALA A 105 23.27 14.42 9.38
C ALA A 105 22.41 15.22 10.35
N THR A 106 21.89 16.38 9.92
CA THR A 106 20.83 17.08 10.65
C THR A 106 19.65 16.12 10.74
N GLN A 107 19.20 15.78 11.94
CA GLN A 107 17.89 15.15 12.12
C GLN A 107 16.81 16.21 11.84
N THR A 108 16.59 16.49 10.56
CA THR A 108 15.22 16.67 10.11
C THR A 108 14.57 15.30 10.25
N ILE A 109 13.48 15.22 11.02
CA ILE A 109 12.55 14.10 10.91
C ILE A 109 12.03 14.18 9.47
N THR A 110 12.74 13.56 8.54
CA THR A 110 12.30 13.38 7.16
C THR A 110 11.33 12.21 7.15
N SER A 111 10.40 12.22 6.20
CA SER A 111 9.45 11.11 5.94
C SER A 111 10.12 9.73 5.86
N LEU A 112 11.43 9.69 5.56
CA LEU A 112 12.27 8.49 5.44
C LEU A 112 12.48 7.73 6.76
N GLU A 113 12.59 8.39 7.93
CA GLU A 113 12.81 7.68 9.21
C GLU A 113 11.58 6.88 9.68
N ASN A 114 10.41 7.16 9.08
CA ASN A 114 9.11 6.59 9.44
C ASN A 114 8.45 5.78 8.31
N ALA A 115 9.20 5.54 7.23
CA ALA A 115 8.76 4.79 6.07
C ALA A 115 8.87 3.28 6.32
N ASN A 116 7.75 2.58 6.26
CA ASN A 116 7.71 1.12 6.31
C ASN A 116 7.66 0.58 4.89
N TRP A 117 8.52 -0.38 4.58
CA TRP A 117 8.64 -0.98 3.26
C TRP A 117 8.31 -2.46 3.30
N GLU A 118 7.42 -2.88 2.42
CA GLU A 118 7.20 -4.28 2.08
C GLU A 118 7.61 -4.52 0.63
N VAL A 119 8.19 -5.68 0.35
CA VAL A 119 8.68 -6.05 -0.99
C VAL A 119 8.23 -7.46 -1.33
N PHE A 120 7.59 -7.59 -2.49
CA PHE A 120 7.06 -8.83 -3.05
C PHE A 120 7.82 -9.17 -4.32
N THR A 121 8.53 -10.30 -4.30
CA THR A 121 9.33 -10.79 -5.42
C THR A 121 8.96 -12.20 -5.85
N ASN A 122 8.97 -12.40 -7.17
CA ASN A 122 9.11 -13.68 -7.81
C ASN A 122 10.56 -14.20 -7.68
N ARG A 123 10.70 -15.41 -7.15
CA ARG A 123 12.00 -16.08 -6.92
C ARG A 123 12.19 -17.34 -7.77
N SER A 124 11.35 -17.53 -8.80
CA SER A 124 11.39 -18.72 -9.64
C SER A 124 12.59 -18.75 -10.60
N HIS A 125 13.23 -17.61 -10.85
CA HIS A 125 14.41 -17.53 -11.70
C HIS A 125 15.68 -17.71 -10.87
N ILE A 126 16.19 -18.93 -10.83
CA ILE A 126 17.38 -19.27 -10.04
C ILE A 126 18.63 -18.90 -10.85
N GLN A 127 19.50 -18.06 -10.30
CA GLN A 127 20.72 -17.60 -10.98
C GLN A 127 21.96 -18.35 -10.50
N ALA A 128 22.01 -18.71 -9.21
CA ALA A 128 23.13 -19.44 -8.63
C ALA A 128 22.69 -20.31 -7.46
N VAL A 129 23.44 -21.37 -7.18
CA VAL A 129 23.27 -22.24 -6.01
C VAL A 129 24.63 -22.51 -5.34
N ALA A 130 24.63 -22.63 -4.01
CA ALA A 130 25.81 -23.02 -3.23
C ALA A 130 25.41 -23.81 -1.98
N ILE A 131 26.29 -24.68 -1.49
CA ILE A 131 26.08 -25.42 -0.23
C ILE A 131 27.12 -24.95 0.80
N SER A 132 26.66 -24.71 2.03
CA SER A 132 27.53 -24.38 3.17
C SER A 132 28.55 -25.48 3.45
N GLU A 133 29.74 -25.16 3.97
CA GLU A 133 30.78 -26.14 4.27
C GLU A 133 30.32 -27.26 5.22
N GLY A 134 29.39 -26.96 6.15
CA GLY A 134 28.76 -27.95 7.03
C GLY A 134 27.71 -28.85 6.36
N GLY A 135 27.40 -28.63 5.08
CA GLY A 135 26.47 -29.43 4.28
C GLY A 135 24.99 -29.31 4.68
N GLN A 136 24.63 -28.37 5.57
CA GLN A 136 23.27 -28.26 6.12
C GLN A 136 22.42 -27.17 5.45
N THR A 137 23.06 -26.15 4.86
CA THR A 137 22.36 -25.02 4.25
C THR A 137 22.62 -24.96 2.76
N LEU A 138 21.55 -24.93 1.98
CA LEU A 138 21.55 -24.64 0.55
C LEU A 138 21.22 -23.16 0.36
N LEU A 139 22.13 -22.42 -0.25
CA LEU A 139 21.97 -21.03 -0.65
C LEU A 139 21.48 -21.00 -2.09
N VAL A 140 20.41 -20.25 -2.35
CA VAL A 140 19.80 -20.13 -3.67
C VAL A 140 19.62 -18.66 -4.00
N GLY A 141 20.38 -18.19 -4.98
CA GLY A 141 20.32 -16.81 -5.47
C GLY A 141 19.33 -16.72 -6.61
N THR A 142 18.42 -15.77 -6.49
CA THR A 142 17.31 -15.59 -7.43
C THR A 142 17.28 -14.15 -7.92
N THR A 143 16.44 -13.86 -8.90
CA THR A 143 16.15 -12.46 -9.28
C THR A 143 15.40 -11.67 -8.20
N GLY A 144 14.88 -12.34 -7.17
CA GLY A 144 14.03 -11.75 -6.12
C GLY A 144 14.60 -11.83 -4.71
N GLY A 145 15.86 -12.23 -4.53
CA GLY A 145 16.54 -12.33 -3.24
C GLY A 145 17.41 -13.57 -3.09
N LEU A 146 18.05 -13.70 -1.93
CA LEU A 146 18.81 -14.87 -1.51
C LEU A 146 17.96 -15.75 -0.59
N GLU A 147 17.70 -16.99 -1.00
CA GLU A 147 17.05 -17.99 -0.16
C GLU A 147 18.07 -18.84 0.60
N GLN A 148 17.76 -19.12 1.86
CA GLN A 148 18.44 -20.12 2.69
C GLN A 148 17.48 -21.29 2.87
N ARG A 149 17.87 -22.44 2.36
CA ARG A 149 17.11 -23.69 2.42
C ARG A 149 17.85 -24.75 3.22
N ASP A 150 17.12 -25.73 3.74
CA ASP A 150 17.71 -26.96 4.21
C ASP A 150 18.34 -27.72 3.03
N ALA A 151 19.62 -28.09 3.14
CA ALA A 151 20.31 -28.77 2.04
C ALA A 151 19.86 -30.23 1.82
N GLN A 152 19.18 -30.84 2.81
CA GLN A 152 18.66 -32.20 2.68
C GLN A 152 17.21 -32.20 2.21
N THR A 153 16.36 -31.38 2.83
CA THR A 153 14.92 -31.39 2.55
C THR A 153 14.49 -30.39 1.48
N GLY A 154 15.30 -29.36 1.20
CA GLY A 154 14.92 -28.25 0.32
C GLY A 154 13.95 -27.23 0.94
N GLU A 155 13.57 -27.42 2.21
CA GLU A 155 12.67 -26.54 2.95
C GLU A 155 13.23 -25.12 3.08
N LEU A 156 12.43 -24.09 2.77
CA LEU A 156 12.81 -22.69 2.92
C LEU A 156 12.86 -22.28 4.39
N LYS A 157 14.01 -21.76 4.82
CA LYS A 157 14.23 -21.27 6.19
C LYS A 157 14.20 -19.75 6.27
N LYS A 158 14.76 -19.07 5.27
CA LYS A 158 14.89 -17.61 5.28
C LYS A 158 15.02 -17.07 3.85
N VAL A 159 14.50 -15.86 3.63
CA VAL A 159 14.77 -15.06 2.44
C VAL A 159 15.45 -13.77 2.90
N LEU A 160 16.51 -13.37 2.21
CA LEU A 160 17.18 -12.08 2.38
C LEU A 160 16.94 -11.23 1.12
N THR A 161 16.56 -9.98 1.34
CA THR A 161 16.27 -8.98 0.30
C THR A 161 17.07 -7.70 0.57
N ASN A 162 16.81 -6.66 -0.21
CA ASN A 162 17.33 -5.32 0.01
C ASN A 162 16.88 -4.73 1.35
N LEU A 163 15.71 -5.14 1.88
CA LEU A 163 15.26 -4.75 3.23
C LEU A 163 16.17 -5.31 4.33
N ASP A 164 16.84 -6.44 4.07
CA ASP A 164 17.83 -7.04 4.96
C ASP A 164 19.25 -6.48 4.76
N GLY A 165 19.40 -5.47 3.88
CA GLY A 165 20.67 -4.79 3.60
C GLY A 165 21.40 -5.28 2.35
N LEU A 166 20.85 -6.22 1.56
CA LEU A 166 21.46 -6.58 0.27
C LEU A 166 21.47 -5.37 -0.69
N PRO A 167 22.53 -5.17 -1.48
CA PRO A 167 22.59 -4.03 -2.41
C PRO A 167 21.60 -4.14 -3.58
N ASN A 168 21.12 -5.35 -3.88
CA ASN A 168 20.07 -5.61 -4.87
C ASN A 168 19.48 -7.02 -4.68
N ASN A 169 18.22 -7.22 -5.07
CA ASN A 169 17.52 -8.51 -4.98
C ASN A 169 17.95 -9.54 -6.04
N SER A 170 18.51 -9.13 -7.18
CA SER A 170 19.07 -10.06 -8.17
C SER A 170 20.44 -10.56 -7.71
N VAL A 171 20.46 -11.75 -7.13
CA VAL A 171 21.66 -12.38 -6.58
C VAL A 171 22.25 -13.36 -7.58
N ARG A 172 23.48 -13.10 -8.04
CA ARG A 172 24.10 -13.75 -9.20
C ARG A 172 25.23 -14.70 -8.86
N ALA A 173 25.93 -14.46 -7.76
CA ALA A 173 27.08 -15.27 -7.36
C ALA A 173 27.23 -15.27 -5.84
N PHE A 174 27.83 -16.34 -5.31
CA PHE A 174 28.25 -16.39 -3.91
C PHE A 174 29.54 -17.18 -3.76
N VAL A 175 30.31 -16.84 -2.75
CA VAL A 175 31.44 -17.64 -2.29
C VAL A 175 31.49 -17.58 -0.77
N ILE A 176 31.75 -18.73 -0.15
CA ILE A 176 31.97 -18.81 1.29
C ILE A 176 33.47 -18.67 1.51
N ASP A 177 33.86 -17.70 2.33
CA ASP A 177 35.26 -17.49 2.67
C ASP A 177 35.72 -18.45 3.79
N LYS A 178 37.05 -18.53 3.97
CA LYS A 178 37.71 -19.38 4.96
C LYS A 178 37.27 -19.15 6.43
N ASN A 179 36.60 -18.04 6.71
CA ASN A 179 36.12 -17.67 8.04
C ASN A 179 34.61 -17.90 8.19
N GLU A 180 34.01 -18.73 7.33
CA GLU A 180 32.57 -18.98 7.25
C GLU A 180 31.74 -17.72 6.93
N GLY A 181 32.37 -16.67 6.39
CA GLY A 181 31.67 -15.50 5.86
C GLY A 181 31.13 -15.75 4.46
N LEU A 182 29.97 -15.20 4.15
CA LEU A 182 29.32 -15.32 2.84
C LEU A 182 29.49 -14.02 2.04
N TRP A 183 30.20 -14.10 0.92
CA TRP A 183 30.23 -13.05 -0.09
C TRP A 183 29.13 -13.27 -1.12
N ILE A 184 28.45 -12.20 -1.49
CA ILE A 184 27.24 -12.21 -2.31
C ILE A 184 27.38 -11.16 -3.41
N GLY A 185 27.48 -11.60 -4.66
CA GLY A 185 27.46 -10.74 -5.84
C GLY A 185 26.03 -10.51 -6.30
N THR A 186 25.63 -9.25 -6.45
CA THR A 186 24.30 -8.86 -6.92
C THR A 186 24.40 -7.95 -8.15
N ALA A 187 23.26 -7.64 -8.77
CA ALA A 187 23.21 -6.64 -9.84
C ALA A 187 23.53 -5.20 -9.37
N GLY A 188 23.52 -4.94 -8.05
CA GLY A 188 23.74 -3.61 -7.46
C GLY A 188 25.01 -3.48 -6.62
N GLY A 189 25.83 -4.53 -6.53
CA GLY A 189 27.13 -4.49 -5.87
C GLY A 189 27.50 -5.82 -5.24
N LEU A 190 28.44 -5.76 -4.30
CA LEU A 190 28.93 -6.88 -3.52
C LEU A 190 28.50 -6.72 -2.06
N ALA A 191 27.97 -7.77 -1.45
CA ALA A 191 27.73 -7.85 -0.01
C ALA A 191 28.61 -8.91 0.64
N HIS A 192 28.94 -8.70 1.91
CA HIS A 192 29.62 -9.68 2.76
C HIS A 192 28.87 -9.82 4.07
N ILE A 193 28.41 -11.02 4.38
CA ILE A 193 27.84 -11.38 5.68
C ILE A 193 28.90 -12.18 6.41
N ASN A 194 29.46 -11.64 7.48
CA ASN A 194 30.45 -12.35 8.29
C ASN A 194 29.78 -13.36 9.26
N ALA A 195 30.59 -14.15 9.96
CA ALA A 195 30.12 -15.19 10.88
C ALA A 195 29.24 -14.68 12.04
N ASN A 196 29.26 -13.39 12.38
CA ASN A 196 28.37 -12.81 13.39
C ASN A 196 27.08 -12.19 12.79
N ALA A 197 26.78 -12.52 11.54
CA ALA A 197 25.61 -12.07 10.78
C ALA A 197 25.53 -10.56 10.53
N THR A 198 26.66 -9.84 10.59
CA THR A 198 26.70 -8.44 10.14
C THR A 198 26.97 -8.37 8.64
N LEU A 199 26.14 -7.60 7.94
CA LEU A 199 26.22 -7.38 6.51
C LEU A 199 26.99 -6.10 6.19
N LYS A 200 27.91 -6.16 5.23
CA LYS A 200 28.63 -5.00 4.69
C LYS A 200 28.50 -4.95 3.16
N VAL A 201 28.26 -3.75 2.61
CA VAL A 201 28.08 -3.51 1.18
C VAL A 201 29.30 -2.80 0.57
N PHE A 202 29.66 -3.22 -0.64
CA PHE A 202 30.70 -2.64 -1.49
C PHE A 202 30.10 -2.36 -2.88
N ASN A 203 30.20 -1.12 -3.34
CA ASN A 203 29.70 -0.65 -4.64
C ASN A 203 30.62 0.46 -5.19
N GLN A 204 30.32 1.00 -6.36
CA GLN A 204 31.09 2.07 -7.01
C GLN A 204 31.11 3.39 -6.21
N ASP A 205 30.14 3.60 -5.32
CA ASP A 205 30.08 4.81 -4.50
C ASP A 205 31.07 4.76 -3.33
N ASN A 206 31.42 3.56 -2.84
CA ASN A 206 32.25 3.37 -1.66
C ASN A 206 33.52 2.54 -1.88
N THR A 207 33.74 2.04 -3.09
CA THR A 207 34.95 1.33 -3.50
C THR A 207 35.37 1.69 -4.93
N ILE A 208 36.47 1.10 -5.40
CA ILE A 208 36.94 1.21 -6.79
C ILE A 208 36.42 0.09 -7.68
N LEU A 209 35.34 -0.62 -7.31
CA LEU A 209 34.75 -1.68 -8.13
C LEU A 209 34.51 -1.19 -9.58
N PRO A 210 34.88 -1.96 -10.62
CA PRO A 210 34.70 -1.52 -12.01
C PRO A 210 33.24 -1.34 -12.43
N SER A 211 32.33 -2.15 -11.87
CA SER A 211 30.88 -2.03 -12.03
C SER A 211 30.16 -2.59 -10.80
N ASN A 212 28.96 -2.09 -10.52
CA ASN A 212 28.05 -2.65 -9.50
C ASN A 212 27.47 -4.01 -9.90
N ASN A 213 27.44 -4.32 -11.19
CA ASN A 213 26.88 -5.58 -11.68
C ASN A 213 27.92 -6.70 -11.52
N VAL A 214 27.83 -7.44 -10.41
CA VAL A 214 28.75 -8.52 -10.05
C VAL A 214 28.23 -9.86 -10.56
N SER A 215 29.02 -10.52 -11.39
CA SER A 215 28.67 -11.75 -12.13
C SER A 215 29.39 -12.99 -11.63
N ALA A 216 30.60 -12.85 -11.07
CA ALA A 216 31.41 -13.96 -10.61
C ALA A 216 32.21 -13.61 -9.35
N LEU A 217 32.41 -14.59 -8.48
CA LEU A 217 33.20 -14.46 -7.25
C LEU A 217 34.12 -15.67 -7.09
N LEU A 218 35.33 -15.44 -6.57
CA LEU A 218 36.29 -16.51 -6.26
C LEU A 218 37.16 -16.11 -5.06
N GLU A 219 37.27 -16.98 -4.06
CA GLU A 219 38.20 -16.80 -2.93
C GLU A 219 39.65 -17.04 -3.40
N ASP A 220 40.59 -16.24 -2.92
CA ASP A 220 41.98 -16.28 -3.40
C ASP A 220 42.89 -17.27 -2.64
N GLY A 221 42.35 -18.03 -1.69
CA GLY A 221 43.06 -18.94 -0.79
C GLY A 221 43.89 -18.25 0.31
N GLN A 222 43.93 -16.92 0.31
CA GLN A 222 44.71 -16.09 1.24
C GLN A 222 43.81 -15.19 2.09
N GLY A 223 42.48 -15.30 1.97
CA GLY A 223 41.51 -14.46 2.68
C GLY A 223 41.12 -13.18 1.94
N GLY A 224 41.54 -13.01 0.69
CA GLY A 224 40.99 -12.04 -0.24
C GLY A 224 39.98 -12.67 -1.21
N ILE A 225 39.41 -11.82 -2.06
CA ILE A 225 38.36 -12.22 -3.00
C ILE A 225 38.54 -11.55 -4.36
N TRP A 226 38.39 -12.34 -5.42
CA TRP A 226 38.27 -11.89 -6.79
C TRP A 226 36.81 -11.65 -7.14
N VAL A 227 36.53 -10.52 -7.79
CA VAL A 227 35.20 -10.02 -8.12
C VAL A 227 35.13 -9.72 -9.60
N GLY A 228 34.44 -10.58 -10.35
CA GLY A 228 34.13 -10.36 -11.76
C GLY A 228 32.92 -9.44 -11.90
N THR A 229 33.04 -8.43 -12.75
CA THR A 229 31.98 -7.46 -13.02
C THR A 229 31.77 -7.26 -14.52
N GLU A 230 30.70 -6.58 -14.90
CA GLU A 230 30.42 -6.23 -16.30
C GLU A 230 31.49 -5.35 -16.96
N ASN A 231 32.26 -4.58 -16.18
CA ASN A 231 33.27 -3.63 -16.69
C ASN A 231 34.70 -3.92 -16.18
N GLY A 232 34.98 -5.15 -15.75
CA GLY A 232 36.32 -5.59 -15.38
C GLY A 232 36.37 -6.52 -14.17
N LEU A 233 37.60 -6.85 -13.77
CA LEU A 233 37.91 -7.70 -12.63
C LEU A 233 38.44 -6.85 -11.47
N ALA A 234 38.04 -7.15 -10.24
CA ALA A 234 38.64 -6.57 -9.04
C ALA A 234 39.20 -7.65 -8.11
N HIS A 235 40.26 -7.34 -7.39
CA HIS A 235 40.80 -8.15 -6.30
C HIS A 235 40.76 -7.34 -5.02
N ARG A 236 40.10 -7.88 -3.99
CA ARG A 236 40.16 -7.33 -2.64
C ARG A 236 41.06 -8.23 -1.80
N HIS A 237 42.20 -7.72 -1.40
CA HIS A 237 43.12 -8.44 -0.52
C HIS A 237 42.55 -8.60 0.91
N GLU A 238 43.13 -9.51 1.70
CA GLU A 238 42.76 -9.74 3.11
C GLU A 238 42.84 -8.45 3.96
N ASP A 239 43.83 -7.59 3.69
CA ASP A 239 44.01 -6.29 4.36
C ASP A 239 42.99 -5.21 3.93
N GLY A 240 42.10 -5.54 2.99
CA GLY A 240 41.06 -4.66 2.47
C GLY A 240 41.48 -3.71 1.36
N ARG A 241 42.73 -3.78 0.89
CA ARG A 241 43.16 -3.06 -0.32
C ARG A 241 42.49 -3.65 -1.57
N TRP A 242 42.19 -2.79 -2.53
CA TRP A 242 41.60 -3.16 -3.81
C TRP A 242 42.59 -2.95 -4.96
N GLU A 243 42.56 -3.86 -5.92
CA GLU A 243 43.22 -3.77 -7.22
C GLU A 243 42.18 -4.05 -8.32
N VAL A 244 42.31 -3.41 -9.49
CA VAL A 244 41.36 -3.56 -10.59
C VAL A 244 42.04 -3.76 -11.92
N PHE A 245 41.44 -4.62 -12.75
CA PHE A 245 41.94 -5.02 -14.06
C PHE A 245 40.84 -4.83 -15.11
N ASN A 246 41.18 -4.17 -16.21
CA ASN A 246 40.36 -3.98 -17.40
C ASN A 246 41.25 -4.06 -18.66
N GLN A 247 40.67 -3.93 -19.85
CA GLN A 247 41.41 -3.96 -21.12
C GLN A 247 42.49 -2.87 -21.24
N ASP A 248 42.36 -1.74 -20.53
CA ASP A 248 43.30 -0.63 -20.62
C ASP A 248 44.57 -0.85 -19.78
N ASN A 249 44.46 -1.62 -18.69
CA ASN A 249 45.55 -1.79 -17.72
C ASN A 249 46.03 -3.25 -17.55
N SER A 250 45.47 -4.19 -18.29
CA SER A 250 45.79 -5.62 -18.24
C SER A 250 45.74 -6.26 -19.63
N GLN A 251 45.92 -7.59 -19.70
CA GLN A 251 45.76 -8.35 -20.94
C GLN A 251 44.40 -9.07 -21.00
N LEU A 252 43.40 -8.59 -20.25
CA LEU A 252 42.04 -9.14 -20.36
C LEU A 252 41.55 -9.02 -21.83
N PRO A 253 41.02 -10.09 -22.43
CA PRO A 253 40.49 -10.02 -23.78
C PRO A 253 39.19 -9.20 -23.87
N ASN A 254 38.41 -9.14 -22.80
CA ASN A 254 37.21 -8.30 -22.69
C ASN A 254 36.94 -7.90 -21.21
N ASN A 255 36.22 -6.80 -21.00
CA ASN A 255 35.89 -6.29 -19.66
C ASN A 255 34.74 -7.04 -18.98
N GLY A 256 33.81 -7.62 -19.73
CA GLY A 256 32.72 -8.44 -19.20
C GLY A 256 33.26 -9.75 -18.65
N ILE A 257 33.41 -9.84 -17.33
CA ILE A 257 33.88 -11.05 -16.66
C ILE A 257 32.67 -11.94 -16.36
N ASN A 258 32.67 -13.18 -16.82
CA ASN A 258 31.53 -14.09 -16.63
C ASN A 258 31.83 -15.27 -15.69
N ALA A 259 33.09 -15.72 -15.64
CA ALA A 259 33.49 -16.87 -14.85
C ALA A 259 34.90 -16.71 -14.28
N LEU A 260 35.10 -17.23 -13.06
CA LEU A 260 36.39 -17.24 -12.36
C LEU A 260 36.58 -18.61 -11.72
N ILE A 261 37.72 -19.26 -11.96
CA ILE A 261 38.13 -20.47 -11.22
C ILE A 261 39.62 -20.39 -10.87
N THR A 262 40.04 -21.11 -9.82
CA THR A 262 41.46 -21.26 -9.48
C THR A 262 42.18 -22.15 -10.51
N ASP A 263 43.46 -21.91 -10.72
CA ASP A 263 44.33 -22.83 -11.47
C ASP A 263 44.95 -23.94 -10.58
N GLY A 264 44.68 -23.94 -9.28
CA GLY A 264 45.25 -24.87 -8.29
C GLY A 264 46.73 -24.63 -7.94
N GLN A 265 47.36 -23.59 -8.50
CA GLN A 265 48.77 -23.22 -8.31
C GLN A 265 48.93 -21.78 -7.80
N GLY A 266 47.84 -21.17 -7.32
CA GLY A 266 47.81 -19.79 -6.80
C GLY A 266 47.58 -18.72 -7.88
N GLY A 267 47.23 -19.12 -9.10
CA GLY A 267 46.70 -18.27 -10.15
C GLY A 267 45.22 -18.52 -10.42
N LEU A 268 44.75 -17.97 -11.54
CA LEU A 268 43.34 -17.71 -11.81
C LEU A 268 43.05 -17.87 -13.31
N TRP A 269 41.97 -18.58 -13.65
CA TRP A 269 41.37 -18.61 -14.99
C TRP A 269 40.15 -17.70 -15.04
N ILE A 270 40.07 -16.88 -16.10
CA ILE A 270 39.08 -15.81 -16.26
C ILE A 270 38.36 -16.01 -17.59
N GLY A 271 37.07 -16.30 -17.52
CA GLY A 271 36.19 -16.33 -18.68
C GLY A 271 35.64 -14.92 -18.92
N THR A 272 35.86 -14.40 -20.12
CA THR A 272 35.36 -13.07 -20.51
C THR A 272 34.44 -13.17 -21.72
N GLY A 273 33.56 -12.19 -21.87
CA GLY A 273 32.84 -11.98 -23.12
C GLY A 273 31.59 -11.13 -22.97
N ASP A 274 31.39 -10.26 -23.96
CA ASP A 274 30.16 -9.51 -24.22
C ASP A 274 29.76 -9.70 -25.70
N PHE A 275 28.68 -9.03 -26.15
CA PHE A 275 28.21 -9.13 -27.54
C PHE A 275 29.22 -8.62 -28.59
N LEU A 276 30.31 -7.96 -28.17
CA LEU A 276 31.32 -7.33 -29.03
C LEU A 276 32.61 -8.15 -29.14
N GLY A 277 32.91 -9.05 -28.20
CA GLY A 277 34.11 -9.90 -28.23
C GLY A 277 34.39 -10.61 -26.89
N GLY A 278 35.50 -11.35 -26.79
CA GLY A 278 35.83 -12.09 -25.57
C GLY A 278 36.98 -13.09 -25.72
N GLY A 279 37.16 -13.92 -24.70
CA GLY A 279 38.18 -14.97 -24.66
C GLY A 279 38.48 -15.45 -23.25
N LEU A 280 39.42 -16.39 -23.14
CA LEU A 280 39.92 -16.93 -21.87
C LEU A 280 41.22 -16.25 -21.50
N ALA A 281 41.35 -15.80 -20.26
CA ALA A 281 42.62 -15.34 -19.72
C ALA A 281 43.08 -16.22 -18.55
N HIS A 282 44.40 -16.37 -18.41
CA HIS A 282 45.06 -17.00 -17.27
C HIS A 282 45.99 -15.99 -16.63
N LEU A 283 45.79 -15.73 -15.34
CA LEU A 283 46.69 -14.95 -14.51
C LEU A 283 47.43 -15.90 -13.58
N SER A 284 48.72 -16.14 -13.83
CA SER A 284 49.54 -16.99 -12.97
C SER A 284 49.82 -16.34 -11.61
N ALA A 285 50.21 -17.14 -10.61
CA ALA A 285 50.68 -16.63 -9.30
C ALA A 285 51.83 -15.61 -9.40
N SER A 286 52.59 -15.65 -10.50
CA SER A 286 53.66 -14.68 -10.81
C SER A 286 53.17 -13.39 -11.47
N HIS A 287 51.86 -13.18 -11.55
CA HIS A 287 51.18 -12.05 -12.21
C HIS A 287 51.46 -11.96 -13.72
N THR A 288 51.77 -13.10 -14.36
CA THR A 288 51.91 -13.20 -15.82
C THR A 288 50.58 -13.60 -16.44
N TRP A 289 50.17 -12.86 -17.48
CA TRP A 289 48.96 -13.09 -18.25
C TRP A 289 49.22 -13.99 -19.47
N THR A 290 48.30 -14.92 -19.73
CA THR A 290 48.21 -15.68 -20.99
C THR A 290 46.77 -15.61 -21.50
N VAL A 291 46.57 -15.38 -22.79
CA VAL A 291 45.24 -15.13 -23.37
C VAL A 291 44.97 -16.11 -24.51
N PHE A 292 43.77 -16.70 -24.52
CA PHE A 292 43.27 -17.60 -25.54
C PHE A 292 42.02 -17.01 -26.17
N GLU A 293 42.14 -16.68 -27.45
CA GLU A 293 41.08 -16.19 -28.33
C GLU A 293 40.92 -17.19 -29.49
N ARG A 294 39.85 -17.06 -30.27
CA ARG A 294 39.62 -17.95 -31.43
C ARG A 294 40.75 -17.90 -32.46
N ASP A 295 41.41 -16.75 -32.58
CA ASP A 295 42.45 -16.53 -33.59
C ASP A 295 43.82 -17.10 -33.17
N ASN A 296 44.05 -17.33 -31.87
CA ASN A 296 45.34 -17.78 -31.34
C ASN A 296 45.28 -19.17 -30.65
N SER A 297 44.09 -19.78 -30.60
CA SER A 297 43.84 -21.05 -29.89
C SER A 297 42.78 -21.89 -30.62
N LYS A 298 42.36 -23.02 -30.02
CA LYS A 298 41.25 -23.87 -30.51
C LYS A 298 39.92 -23.53 -29.84
N LEU A 299 39.82 -22.40 -29.12
CA LEU A 299 38.58 -21.95 -28.49
C LEU A 299 37.47 -21.80 -29.55
N PRO A 300 36.28 -22.40 -29.35
CA PRO A 300 35.27 -22.47 -30.41
C PRO A 300 34.50 -21.16 -30.60
N ASP A 301 34.39 -20.34 -29.54
CA ASP A 301 33.66 -19.07 -29.52
C ASP A 301 34.31 -18.07 -28.53
N HIS A 302 34.09 -16.78 -28.74
CA HIS A 302 34.70 -15.72 -27.93
C HIS A 302 33.98 -15.51 -26.58
N GLY A 303 32.67 -15.79 -26.51
CA GLY A 303 31.88 -15.55 -25.30
C GLY A 303 32.00 -16.72 -24.33
N ILE A 304 32.82 -16.59 -23.28
CA ILE A 304 32.97 -17.61 -22.25
C ILE A 304 32.00 -17.34 -21.11
N ILE A 305 31.25 -18.35 -20.69
CA ILE A 305 30.20 -18.22 -19.67
C ILE A 305 30.55 -19.00 -18.40
N SER A 306 31.11 -20.19 -18.56
CA SER A 306 31.35 -21.12 -17.45
C SER A 306 32.71 -21.78 -17.61
N LEU A 307 33.35 -22.00 -16.46
CA LEU A 307 34.65 -22.65 -16.35
C LEU A 307 34.58 -23.71 -15.25
N LEU A 308 35.24 -24.84 -15.47
CA LEU A 308 35.31 -25.93 -14.50
C LEU A 308 36.66 -26.64 -14.61
N GLN A 309 37.34 -26.84 -13.48
CA GLN A 309 38.58 -27.63 -13.46
C GLN A 309 38.26 -29.12 -13.63
N ASP A 310 39.05 -29.84 -14.44
CA ASP A 310 38.81 -31.26 -14.70
C ASP A 310 39.39 -32.23 -13.65
N GLY A 311 40.07 -31.69 -12.62
CA GLY A 311 40.75 -32.46 -11.57
C GLY A 311 42.08 -33.13 -11.99
N ALA A 312 42.45 -33.08 -13.26
CA ALA A 312 43.67 -33.62 -13.85
C ALA A 312 44.64 -32.53 -14.35
N GLY A 313 44.32 -31.25 -14.12
CA GLY A 313 45.14 -30.10 -14.50
C GLY A 313 44.71 -29.44 -15.81
N GLY A 314 43.62 -29.90 -16.44
CA GLY A 314 42.94 -29.22 -17.53
C GLY A 314 41.69 -28.47 -17.06
N ILE A 315 40.99 -27.88 -18.02
CA ILE A 315 39.78 -27.07 -17.80
C ILE A 315 38.72 -27.33 -18.86
N TRP A 316 37.47 -27.35 -18.41
CA TRP A 316 36.28 -27.30 -19.26
C TRP A 316 35.80 -25.86 -19.39
N ILE A 317 35.37 -25.51 -20.60
CA ILE A 317 35.03 -24.14 -21.01
C ILE A 317 33.68 -24.17 -21.73
N GLY A 318 32.67 -23.58 -21.12
CA GLY A 318 31.36 -23.37 -21.72
C GLY A 318 31.28 -22.02 -22.43
N THR A 319 30.70 -22.01 -23.64
CA THR A 319 30.62 -20.81 -24.49
C THR A 319 29.18 -20.45 -24.89
N TRP A 320 28.96 -19.24 -25.41
CA TRP A 320 27.62 -18.77 -25.87
C TRP A 320 27.08 -19.53 -27.07
N TYR A 321 27.90 -19.74 -28.10
CA TYR A 321 27.41 -20.34 -29.36
C TYR A 321 28.32 -21.43 -29.91
N GLY A 322 29.51 -21.62 -29.32
CA GLY A 322 30.52 -22.57 -29.76
C GLY A 322 30.37 -23.98 -29.18
N GLY A 323 29.53 -24.16 -28.15
CA GLY A 323 29.42 -25.40 -27.38
C GLY A 323 30.44 -25.46 -26.24
N LEU A 324 30.89 -26.68 -25.96
CA LEU A 324 31.79 -27.03 -24.86
C LEU A 324 33.19 -27.31 -25.39
N ALA A 325 34.22 -26.76 -24.73
CA ALA A 325 35.61 -27.08 -25.00
C ALA A 325 36.29 -27.68 -23.75
N HIS A 326 37.22 -28.60 -23.94
CA HIS A 326 38.08 -29.16 -22.89
C HIS A 326 39.53 -28.92 -23.27
N MET A 327 40.21 -28.03 -22.55
CA MET A 327 41.65 -27.87 -22.67
C MET A 327 42.34 -28.77 -21.67
N LYS A 328 43.04 -29.79 -22.16
CA LYS A 328 43.76 -30.78 -21.34
C LYS A 328 45.03 -30.19 -20.75
N ALA A 329 45.59 -30.86 -19.73
CA ALA A 329 46.84 -30.45 -19.08
C ALA A 329 48.06 -30.41 -20.02
N ASP A 330 48.02 -31.12 -21.15
CA ASP A 330 49.07 -31.09 -22.19
C ASP A 330 48.86 -29.98 -23.24
N GLY A 331 47.79 -29.21 -23.12
CA GLY A 331 47.43 -28.10 -24.01
C GLY A 331 46.63 -28.52 -25.26
N ASP A 332 46.25 -29.80 -25.41
CA ASP A 332 45.34 -30.21 -26.48
C ASP A 332 43.87 -29.90 -26.13
N TRP A 333 43.02 -29.78 -27.16
CA TRP A 333 41.63 -29.35 -27.01
C TRP A 333 40.66 -30.33 -27.66
N ASP A 334 39.65 -30.73 -26.89
CA ASP A 334 38.44 -31.41 -27.42
C ASP A 334 37.29 -30.40 -27.51
N ILE A 335 36.50 -30.47 -28.60
CA ILE A 335 35.40 -29.54 -28.88
C ILE A 335 34.11 -30.31 -29.13
N PHE A 336 33.06 -29.99 -28.38
CA PHE A 336 31.74 -30.61 -28.45
C PHE A 336 30.68 -29.54 -28.76
N ASN A 337 29.87 -29.79 -29.79
CA ASN A 337 28.73 -28.97 -30.18
C ASN A 337 27.63 -29.84 -30.78
N LYS A 338 26.45 -29.27 -31.04
CA LYS A 338 25.29 -29.93 -31.64
C LYS A 338 25.58 -30.69 -32.94
N SER A 339 26.58 -30.27 -33.71
CA SER A 339 26.89 -30.87 -35.01
C SER A 339 27.83 -32.07 -34.93
N ASN A 340 28.61 -32.20 -33.85
CA ASN A 340 29.64 -33.22 -33.70
C ASN A 340 29.48 -34.11 -32.45
N SER A 341 28.45 -33.86 -31.62
CA SER A 341 28.20 -34.58 -30.38
C SER A 341 26.69 -34.59 -30.05
N PRO A 342 26.24 -35.44 -29.10
CA PRO A 342 24.86 -35.43 -28.60
C PRO A 342 24.47 -34.20 -27.76
N LEU A 343 25.35 -33.20 -27.62
CA LEU A 343 25.08 -31.98 -26.87
C LEU A 343 23.78 -31.30 -27.35
N PRO A 344 22.81 -31.01 -26.47
CA PRO A 344 21.47 -30.64 -26.87
C PRO A 344 21.35 -29.15 -27.22
N ASP A 345 22.36 -28.34 -26.88
CA ASP A 345 22.47 -26.95 -27.28
C ASP A 345 23.91 -26.42 -27.18
N ASN A 346 24.23 -25.40 -27.99
CA ASN A 346 25.59 -24.85 -28.04
C ASN A 346 25.85 -23.73 -27.01
N TRP A 347 24.80 -23.26 -26.34
CA TRP A 347 24.90 -22.22 -25.32
C TRP A 347 25.04 -22.88 -23.94
N ILE A 348 26.27 -22.91 -23.42
CA ILE A 348 26.66 -23.68 -22.23
C ILE A 348 26.74 -22.77 -21.00
N VAL A 349 25.73 -22.84 -20.15
CA VAL A 349 25.51 -21.90 -19.05
C VAL A 349 26.22 -22.35 -17.77
N SER A 350 26.19 -23.64 -17.47
CA SER A 350 26.77 -24.19 -16.22
C SER A 350 27.45 -25.53 -16.45
N LEU A 351 28.46 -25.81 -15.63
CA LEU A 351 29.27 -27.02 -15.69
C LEU A 351 29.49 -27.56 -14.28
N PHE A 352 29.39 -28.87 -14.10
CA PHE A 352 29.64 -29.53 -12.82
C PHE A 352 30.32 -30.90 -13.02
N LEU A 353 31.42 -31.15 -12.31
CA LEU A 353 32.14 -32.43 -12.36
C LEU A 353 31.52 -33.39 -11.34
N ASP A 354 31.02 -34.54 -11.79
CA ASP A 354 30.58 -35.58 -10.87
C ASP A 354 31.78 -36.30 -10.24
N GLY A 355 31.61 -36.77 -9.00
CA GLY A 355 32.66 -37.49 -8.27
C GLY A 355 33.10 -38.82 -8.90
N ASN A 356 32.48 -39.24 -10.01
CA ASN A 356 32.82 -40.44 -10.78
C ASN A 356 33.58 -40.12 -12.08
N GLY A 357 33.93 -38.85 -12.32
CA GLY A 357 34.69 -38.39 -13.49
C GLY A 357 33.87 -38.06 -14.73
N GLY A 358 32.53 -38.04 -14.63
CA GLY A 358 31.64 -37.47 -15.64
C GLY A 358 31.37 -35.98 -15.41
N ILE A 359 30.76 -35.30 -16.39
CA ILE A 359 30.45 -33.88 -16.33
C ILE A 359 28.99 -33.63 -16.69
N TRP A 360 28.31 -32.89 -15.81
CA TRP A 360 26.98 -32.33 -16.04
C TRP A 360 27.12 -30.95 -16.70
N ILE A 361 26.30 -30.74 -17.73
CA ILE A 361 26.37 -29.60 -18.64
C ILE A 361 24.98 -29.00 -18.74
N GLY A 362 24.80 -27.83 -18.13
CA GLY A 362 23.59 -27.04 -18.23
C GLY A 362 23.60 -26.17 -19.47
N THR A 363 22.53 -26.21 -20.26
CA THR A 363 22.42 -25.43 -21.50
C THR A 363 21.33 -24.36 -21.42
N SER A 364 21.32 -23.41 -22.37
CA SER A 364 20.33 -22.32 -22.36
C SER A 364 18.94 -22.77 -22.80
N GLU A 365 18.83 -23.60 -23.85
CA GLU A 365 17.52 -23.98 -24.40
C GLU A 365 17.35 -25.51 -24.59
N GLY A 366 18.44 -26.27 -24.39
CA GLY A 366 18.49 -27.72 -24.65
C GLY A 366 18.24 -28.60 -23.43
N GLY A 367 18.12 -28.03 -22.23
CA GLY A 367 18.06 -28.77 -20.98
C GLY A 367 19.44 -29.11 -20.43
N LEU A 368 19.51 -30.26 -19.75
CA LEU A 368 20.68 -30.78 -19.06
C LEU A 368 21.29 -31.95 -19.86
N ALA A 369 22.61 -31.95 -20.00
CA ALA A 369 23.37 -33.07 -20.57
C ALA A 369 24.36 -33.63 -19.56
N HIS A 370 24.58 -34.94 -19.57
CA HIS A 370 25.57 -35.63 -18.75
C HIS A 370 26.52 -36.42 -19.64
N LEU A 371 27.77 -35.99 -19.72
CA LEU A 371 28.84 -36.74 -20.36
C LEU A 371 29.53 -37.60 -19.30
N LYS A 372 29.27 -38.91 -19.33
CA LYS A 372 29.80 -39.87 -18.35
C LYS A 372 31.29 -40.14 -18.61
N ALA A 373 31.99 -40.63 -17.58
CA ALA A 373 33.41 -40.96 -17.66
C ALA A 373 33.76 -42.01 -18.75
N ASP A 374 32.79 -42.82 -19.17
CA ASP A 374 32.93 -43.80 -20.26
C ASP A 374 32.69 -43.21 -21.66
N GLY A 375 32.40 -41.90 -21.75
CA GLY A 375 32.13 -41.17 -22.99
C GLY A 375 30.67 -41.20 -23.46
N THR A 376 29.76 -41.82 -22.71
CA THR A 376 28.33 -41.86 -23.05
C THR A 376 27.61 -40.56 -22.63
N TRP A 377 26.56 -40.21 -23.37
CA TRP A 377 25.75 -39.01 -23.14
C TRP A 377 24.33 -39.35 -22.69
N GLU A 378 23.83 -38.62 -21.71
CA GLU A 378 22.44 -38.65 -21.25
C GLU A 378 21.84 -37.23 -21.29
N ILE A 379 20.62 -37.10 -21.83
CA ILE A 379 19.99 -35.80 -22.11
C ILE A 379 18.62 -35.72 -21.44
N LEU A 380 18.42 -34.72 -20.59
CA LEU A 380 17.19 -34.45 -19.85
C LEU A 380 16.67 -33.05 -20.19
N ASN A 381 15.43 -32.94 -20.65
CA ASN A 381 14.75 -31.68 -20.96
C ASN A 381 13.26 -31.74 -20.61
N LYS A 382 12.55 -30.62 -20.78
CA LYS A 382 11.12 -30.53 -20.43
C LYS A 382 10.21 -31.50 -21.19
N ASP A 383 10.64 -31.96 -22.36
CA ASP A 383 9.83 -32.82 -23.23
C ASP A 383 10.02 -34.31 -22.91
N ASN A 384 11.15 -34.69 -22.31
CA ASN A 384 11.50 -36.08 -22.03
C ASN A 384 11.71 -36.40 -20.52
N SER A 385 11.59 -35.41 -19.66
CA SER A 385 11.80 -35.53 -18.21
C SER A 385 10.93 -34.53 -17.42
N PRO A 386 10.76 -34.67 -16.10
CA PRO A 386 9.95 -33.75 -15.28
C PRO A 386 10.60 -32.37 -15.01
N ILE A 387 11.62 -31.99 -15.79
CA ILE A 387 12.27 -30.67 -15.67
C ILE A 387 11.29 -29.58 -16.19
N PRO A 388 10.98 -28.53 -15.41
CA PRO A 388 9.98 -27.52 -15.77
C PRO A 388 10.46 -26.54 -16.86
N ALA A 389 11.77 -26.35 -17.02
CA ALA A 389 12.34 -25.40 -17.98
C ALA A 389 13.68 -25.90 -18.55
N ASN A 390 13.93 -25.59 -19.82
CA ASN A 390 15.14 -26.06 -20.51
C ASN A 390 16.41 -25.25 -20.19
N ARG A 391 16.29 -24.05 -19.60
CA ARG A 391 17.46 -23.23 -19.25
C ARG A 391 17.99 -23.63 -17.89
N ILE A 392 19.22 -24.15 -17.88
CA ILE A 392 19.88 -24.67 -16.68
C ILE A 392 20.97 -23.68 -16.24
N ASN A 393 20.64 -22.84 -15.26
CA ASN A 393 21.51 -21.75 -14.83
C ASN A 393 22.61 -22.20 -13.88
N ALA A 394 22.33 -23.16 -13.01
CA ALA A 394 23.30 -23.59 -12.01
C ALA A 394 23.11 -25.06 -11.62
N ILE A 395 24.21 -25.74 -11.29
CA ILE A 395 24.26 -27.15 -10.91
C ILE A 395 25.26 -27.30 -9.76
N ILE A 396 24.89 -27.98 -8.68
CA ILE A 396 25.81 -28.31 -7.57
C ILE A 396 25.50 -29.69 -6.98
N ALA A 397 26.52 -30.42 -6.53
CA ALA A 397 26.33 -31.69 -5.82
C ALA A 397 25.58 -31.51 -4.50
N ASP A 398 24.78 -32.51 -4.14
CA ASP A 398 24.35 -32.72 -2.76
C ASP A 398 25.37 -33.57 -1.97
N SER A 399 25.17 -33.68 -0.65
CA SER A 399 26.06 -34.47 0.22
C SER A 399 25.89 -35.99 0.14
N HIS A 400 24.97 -36.49 -0.69
CA HIS A 400 24.55 -37.90 -0.79
C HIS A 400 24.69 -38.48 -2.21
N GLY A 401 25.29 -37.74 -3.15
CA GLY A 401 25.59 -38.20 -4.50
C GLY A 401 24.56 -37.82 -5.58
N GLY A 402 23.56 -36.99 -5.24
CA GLY A 402 22.67 -36.32 -6.20
C GLY A 402 23.14 -34.89 -6.53
N ILE A 403 22.30 -34.12 -7.24
CA ILE A 403 22.57 -32.74 -7.65
C ILE A 403 21.35 -31.83 -7.45
N TRP A 404 21.61 -30.59 -7.05
CA TRP A 404 20.67 -29.48 -7.10
C TRP A 404 20.83 -28.73 -8.41
N ILE A 405 19.70 -28.40 -9.05
CA ILE A 405 19.66 -27.74 -10.36
C ILE A 405 18.80 -26.48 -10.24
N GLY A 406 19.42 -25.33 -10.47
CA GLY A 406 18.73 -24.06 -10.62
C GLY A 406 18.32 -23.87 -12.07
N THR A 407 17.02 -23.71 -12.32
CA THR A 407 16.50 -23.45 -13.66
C THR A 407 16.03 -22.01 -13.81
N GLY A 408 15.98 -21.57 -15.05
CA GLY A 408 15.35 -20.31 -15.43
C GLY A 408 14.56 -20.47 -16.72
N SER A 409 13.91 -19.40 -17.11
CA SER A 409 13.82 -18.93 -18.49
C SER A 409 13.76 -17.41 -18.36
N PHE A 410 14.35 -16.68 -19.30
CA PHE A 410 14.10 -15.25 -19.37
C PHE A 410 12.96 -15.10 -20.37
N PRO A 411 11.79 -14.56 -19.98
CA PRO A 411 11.51 -13.86 -18.72
C PRO A 411 10.95 -14.73 -17.54
N SER A 412 10.50 -15.97 -17.77
CA SER A 412 9.78 -16.78 -16.76
C SER A 412 10.66 -17.81 -16.02
N GLY A 413 10.78 -17.79 -14.70
CA GLY A 413 11.60 -18.79 -13.98
C GLY A 413 11.05 -20.22 -14.00
N GLY A 414 11.93 -21.22 -13.81
CA GLY A 414 11.57 -22.64 -13.73
C GLY A 414 11.73 -23.26 -12.33
N GLY A 415 12.32 -22.53 -11.38
CA GLY A 415 12.49 -22.96 -10.00
C GLY A 415 13.73 -23.85 -9.75
N LEU A 416 13.77 -24.40 -8.53
CA LEU A 416 14.85 -25.25 -8.03
C LEU A 416 14.44 -26.73 -8.09
N LEU A 417 15.35 -27.57 -8.57
CA LEU A 417 15.17 -29.02 -8.68
C LEU A 417 16.21 -29.75 -7.85
N HIS A 418 15.86 -30.94 -7.36
CA HIS A 418 16.78 -31.89 -6.75
C HIS A 418 16.71 -33.22 -7.48
N PHE A 419 17.81 -33.62 -8.11
CA PHE A 419 17.97 -34.92 -8.75
C PHE A 419 18.78 -35.82 -7.81
N GLN A 420 18.12 -36.81 -7.22
CA GLN A 420 18.67 -37.66 -6.18
C GLN A 420 19.57 -38.77 -6.76
N ALA A 421 20.46 -39.33 -5.94
CA ALA A 421 21.38 -40.39 -6.34
C ALA A 421 20.69 -41.68 -6.84
N ASP A 422 19.42 -41.91 -6.46
CA ASP A 422 18.60 -43.03 -6.91
C ASP A 422 17.81 -42.74 -8.20
N GLY A 423 17.96 -41.53 -8.76
CA GLY A 423 17.31 -41.08 -9.98
C GLY A 423 15.94 -40.41 -9.77
N ALA A 424 15.48 -40.22 -8.53
CA ALA A 424 14.27 -39.45 -8.26
C ALA A 424 14.50 -37.94 -8.50
N LEU A 425 13.48 -37.25 -9.00
CA LEU A 425 13.52 -35.80 -9.27
C LEU A 425 12.40 -35.10 -8.48
N ASN A 426 12.80 -34.20 -7.58
CA ASN A 426 11.90 -33.37 -6.79
C ASN A 426 11.97 -31.92 -7.28
N LEU A 427 10.80 -31.33 -7.52
CA LEU A 427 10.66 -29.92 -7.88
C LEU A 427 10.25 -29.12 -6.64
N PHE A 428 11.04 -28.09 -6.33
CA PHE A 428 10.75 -27.11 -5.30
C PHE A 428 10.16 -25.87 -5.99
N ASN A 429 8.82 -25.85 -6.09
CA ASN A 429 8.05 -24.83 -6.79
C ASN A 429 7.52 -23.73 -5.85
N GLN A 430 7.56 -22.48 -6.34
CA GLN A 430 6.69 -21.33 -5.99
C GLN A 430 6.43 -20.98 -4.50
N GLU A 431 7.40 -21.07 -3.60
CA GLU A 431 7.35 -20.22 -2.40
C GLU A 431 7.75 -18.78 -2.76
N ALA A 432 7.23 -18.23 -3.86
CA ALA A 432 7.33 -16.82 -4.21
C ALA A 432 6.23 -16.05 -3.48
N SER A 433 6.38 -14.74 -3.36
CA SER A 433 5.37 -13.84 -2.76
C SER A 433 4.05 -13.76 -3.55
N GLY A 434 3.67 -14.78 -4.33
CA GLY A 434 2.49 -14.80 -5.20
C GLY A 434 2.54 -13.94 -6.47
N LEU A 435 3.63 -13.20 -6.70
CA LEU A 435 3.84 -12.40 -7.91
C LEU A 435 4.32 -13.28 -9.09
N PRO A 436 3.70 -13.24 -10.28
CA PRO A 436 4.02 -14.14 -11.40
C PRO A 436 5.29 -13.71 -12.18
N HIS A 437 5.72 -12.46 -12.08
CA HIS A 437 6.94 -11.94 -12.72
C HIS A 437 7.42 -10.64 -12.02
N ASN A 438 8.73 -10.35 -12.02
CA ASN A 438 9.30 -9.21 -11.28
C ASN A 438 9.25 -7.87 -12.05
N GLU A 439 8.93 -7.88 -13.34
CA GLU A 439 8.63 -6.65 -14.08
C GLU A 439 7.14 -6.32 -13.92
N VAL A 440 6.84 -5.43 -12.97
CA VAL A 440 5.49 -4.97 -12.71
C VAL A 440 5.19 -3.78 -13.61
N THR A 441 4.13 -3.87 -14.41
CA THR A 441 3.75 -2.87 -15.43
C THR A 441 2.56 -2.04 -15.00
N ALA A 442 1.65 -2.60 -14.20
CA ALA A 442 0.47 -1.92 -13.71
C ALA A 442 0.13 -2.35 -12.29
N VAL A 443 -0.33 -1.42 -11.47
CA VAL A 443 -0.84 -1.69 -10.12
C VAL A 443 -2.10 -0.88 -9.91
N ILE A 444 -3.17 -1.53 -9.43
CA ILE A 444 -4.38 -0.85 -8.97
C ILE A 444 -4.88 -1.48 -7.68
N LYS A 445 -5.43 -0.67 -6.79
CA LYS A 445 -6.26 -1.17 -5.69
C LYS A 445 -7.66 -1.43 -6.22
N ASP A 446 -8.22 -2.59 -5.90
CA ASP A 446 -9.64 -2.83 -6.13
C ASP A 446 -10.48 -2.29 -4.99
N SER A 447 -11.77 -2.31 -5.23
CA SER A 447 -12.75 -1.79 -4.30
C SER A 447 -12.85 -2.63 -3.02
N HIS A 448 -12.46 -3.91 -3.04
CA HIS A 448 -12.49 -4.82 -1.89
C HIS A 448 -11.22 -4.75 -1.02
N GLY A 449 -10.37 -3.75 -1.23
CA GLY A 449 -9.11 -3.59 -0.49
C GLY A 449 -7.96 -4.47 -0.99
N GLY A 450 -8.18 -5.29 -2.02
CA GLY A 450 -7.12 -6.05 -2.69
C GLY A 450 -6.34 -5.20 -3.68
N VAL A 451 -5.20 -5.73 -4.16
CA VAL A 451 -4.32 -5.08 -5.13
C VAL A 451 -4.14 -5.98 -6.33
N TRP A 452 -4.51 -5.49 -7.51
CA TRP A 452 -4.24 -6.15 -8.77
C TRP A 452 -2.92 -5.65 -9.35
N VAL A 453 -2.14 -6.61 -9.84
CA VAL A 453 -0.79 -6.40 -10.33
C VAL A 453 -0.70 -6.99 -11.72
N GLY A 454 -0.52 -6.13 -12.71
CA GLY A 454 -0.19 -6.52 -14.08
C GLY A 454 1.33 -6.69 -14.19
N THR A 455 1.75 -7.75 -14.87
CA THR A 455 3.17 -7.97 -15.14
C THR A 455 3.45 -7.98 -16.64
N SER A 456 4.71 -7.70 -16.99
CA SER A 456 5.12 -7.69 -18.40
C SER A 456 4.99 -9.06 -19.06
N GLU A 457 4.95 -10.12 -18.25
CA GLU A 457 4.93 -11.54 -18.63
C GLU A 457 4.24 -12.37 -17.55
N ASN A 458 3.84 -13.60 -17.86
CA ASN A 458 3.14 -14.53 -16.97
C ASN A 458 1.80 -14.04 -16.37
N GLY A 459 1.21 -12.98 -16.93
CA GLY A 459 -0.18 -12.59 -16.69
C GLY A 459 -0.35 -11.53 -15.60
N LEU A 460 -1.32 -11.76 -14.73
CA LEU A 460 -1.71 -10.83 -13.67
C LEU A 460 -1.84 -11.56 -12.33
N ALA A 461 -1.75 -10.80 -11.26
CA ALA A 461 -1.88 -11.28 -9.91
C ALA A 461 -2.86 -10.43 -9.12
N HIS A 462 -3.54 -11.04 -8.16
CA HIS A 462 -4.42 -10.38 -7.22
C HIS A 462 -3.92 -10.68 -5.82
N PHE A 463 -3.37 -9.67 -5.15
CA PHE A 463 -3.07 -9.69 -3.73
C PHE A 463 -4.35 -9.33 -2.98
N GLN A 464 -5.00 -10.34 -2.42
CA GLN A 464 -6.28 -10.20 -1.76
C GLN A 464 -6.11 -9.50 -0.40
N ALA A 465 -7.16 -8.86 0.10
CA ALA A 465 -7.15 -8.16 1.38
C ALA A 465 -6.84 -9.06 2.60
N ASP A 466 -6.98 -10.38 2.45
CA ASP A 466 -6.60 -11.37 3.46
C ASP A 466 -5.12 -11.81 3.38
N GLY A 467 -4.35 -11.23 2.46
CA GLY A 467 -2.95 -11.54 2.22
C GLY A 467 -2.72 -12.71 1.27
N ALA A 468 -3.76 -13.33 0.73
CA ALA A 468 -3.63 -14.40 -0.26
C ALA A 468 -3.30 -13.85 -1.65
N TRP A 469 -2.66 -14.68 -2.48
CA TRP A 469 -2.37 -14.35 -3.87
C TRP A 469 -3.09 -15.28 -4.82
N GLN A 470 -3.74 -14.69 -5.83
CA GLN A 470 -4.33 -15.42 -6.95
C GLN A 470 -3.65 -15.00 -8.25
N ILE A 471 -3.28 -15.96 -9.09
CA ILE A 471 -2.55 -15.71 -10.35
C ILE A 471 -3.41 -16.12 -11.53
N PHE A 472 -3.48 -15.27 -12.54
CA PHE A 472 -4.19 -15.53 -13.79
C PHE A 472 -3.26 -15.35 -14.98
N ASN A 473 -3.21 -16.37 -15.84
CA ASN A 473 -2.43 -16.40 -17.07
C ASN A 473 -3.19 -17.20 -18.15
N THR A 474 -2.65 -17.24 -19.36
CA THR A 474 -3.25 -17.94 -20.51
C THR A 474 -3.45 -19.44 -20.31
N ASN A 475 -2.78 -20.05 -19.32
CA ASN A 475 -2.85 -21.50 -19.08
C ASN A 475 -3.89 -21.87 -18.02
N ASN A 476 -4.24 -20.96 -17.11
CA ASN A 476 -5.13 -21.24 -15.98
C ASN A 476 -6.40 -20.37 -15.95
N SER A 477 -6.55 -19.46 -16.93
CA SER A 477 -7.67 -18.52 -17.00
C SER A 477 -8.07 -18.25 -18.45
N GLN A 478 -9.07 -17.39 -18.66
CA GLN A 478 -9.50 -16.93 -19.98
C GLN A 478 -8.72 -15.69 -20.46
N LEU A 479 -7.70 -15.26 -19.73
CA LEU A 479 -6.83 -14.16 -20.13
C LEU A 479 -6.17 -14.49 -21.49
N PRO A 480 -6.36 -13.66 -22.54
CA PRO A 480 -5.91 -13.97 -23.90
C PRO A 480 -4.40 -13.76 -24.11
N ALA A 481 -3.74 -12.94 -23.28
CA ALA A 481 -2.32 -12.65 -23.37
C ALA A 481 -1.71 -12.43 -21.98
N ASN A 482 -0.44 -12.82 -21.80
CA ASN A 482 0.25 -12.73 -20.51
C ASN A 482 0.99 -11.40 -20.27
N ARG A 483 1.01 -10.51 -21.26
CA ARG A 483 1.61 -9.18 -21.14
C ARG A 483 0.53 -8.16 -20.83
N ILE A 484 0.56 -7.65 -19.61
CA ILE A 484 -0.40 -6.66 -19.12
C ILE A 484 0.24 -5.27 -19.23
N ASN A 485 -0.46 -4.32 -19.84
CA ASN A 485 0.02 -2.95 -20.00
C ASN A 485 -0.61 -2.00 -18.98
N THR A 486 -1.91 -2.16 -18.73
CA THR A 486 -2.68 -1.23 -17.90
C THR A 486 -3.85 -1.93 -17.23
N LEU A 487 -4.28 -1.40 -16.08
CA LEU A 487 -5.42 -1.90 -15.31
C LEU A 487 -6.30 -0.71 -14.90
N LEU A 488 -7.61 -0.93 -14.79
CA LEU A 488 -8.57 0.03 -14.23
C LEU A 488 -9.59 -0.71 -13.37
N ALA A 489 -9.85 -0.24 -12.15
CA ALA A 489 -10.91 -0.77 -11.30
C ALA A 489 -12.29 -0.40 -11.87
N ASP A 490 -13.23 -1.35 -11.87
CA ASP A 490 -14.64 -1.12 -12.21
C ASP A 490 -15.42 -0.71 -10.96
N ASN A 491 -16.33 0.25 -11.10
CA ASN A 491 -17.22 0.71 -10.04
C ASN A 491 -18.16 -0.40 -9.51
N ASN A 492 -18.31 -1.52 -10.23
CA ASN A 492 -19.08 -2.68 -9.81
C ASN A 492 -18.25 -3.79 -9.14
N GLY A 493 -16.97 -3.53 -8.84
CA GLY A 493 -16.09 -4.48 -8.15
C GLY A 493 -15.35 -5.46 -9.07
N GLY A 494 -15.39 -5.25 -10.39
CA GLY A 494 -14.53 -5.92 -11.36
C GLY A 494 -13.29 -5.10 -11.72
N ILE A 495 -12.58 -5.50 -12.77
CA ILE A 495 -11.46 -4.74 -13.34
C ILE A 495 -11.45 -4.81 -14.87
N TRP A 496 -10.95 -3.75 -15.50
CA TRP A 496 -10.58 -3.71 -16.91
C TRP A 496 -9.07 -3.92 -17.06
N ILE A 497 -8.69 -4.73 -18.03
CA ILE A 497 -7.32 -5.18 -18.26
C ILE A 497 -6.95 -4.87 -19.72
N GLY A 498 -5.92 -4.06 -19.91
CA GLY A 498 -5.32 -3.81 -21.21
C GLY A 498 -4.09 -4.70 -21.41
N THR A 499 -4.04 -5.41 -22.53
CA THR A 499 -2.94 -6.32 -22.86
C THR A 499 -2.18 -5.85 -24.09
N SER A 500 -0.96 -6.35 -24.29
CA SER A 500 -0.16 -6.01 -25.48
C SER A 500 -0.72 -6.67 -26.77
N ASP A 501 -1.14 -7.93 -26.71
CA ASP A 501 -1.53 -8.69 -27.93
C ASP A 501 -2.92 -9.35 -27.84
N GLY A 502 -3.61 -9.20 -26.70
CA GLY A 502 -4.88 -9.87 -26.41
C GLY A 502 -6.10 -8.95 -26.43
N GLY A 503 -5.92 -7.65 -26.68
CA GLY A 503 -6.99 -6.65 -26.63
C GLY A 503 -7.36 -6.22 -25.22
N LEU A 504 -8.61 -5.79 -25.07
CA LEU A 504 -9.21 -5.32 -23.82
C LEU A 504 -10.00 -6.46 -23.17
N VAL A 505 -9.84 -6.64 -21.86
CA VAL A 505 -10.54 -7.67 -21.10
C VAL A 505 -11.27 -7.04 -19.91
N HIS A 506 -12.48 -7.49 -19.63
CA HIS A 506 -13.25 -7.14 -18.43
C HIS A 506 -13.40 -8.38 -17.56
N TYR A 507 -12.75 -8.36 -16.40
CA TYR A 507 -12.95 -9.36 -15.35
C TYR A 507 -14.02 -8.83 -14.40
N GLN A 508 -15.19 -9.46 -14.39
CA GLN A 508 -16.36 -9.00 -13.65
C GLN A 508 -16.36 -9.51 -12.21
N ALA A 509 -17.10 -8.83 -11.32
CA ALA A 509 -17.25 -9.22 -9.90
C ALA A 509 -17.89 -10.60 -9.67
N ASN A 510 -18.42 -11.24 -10.71
CA ASN A 510 -18.96 -12.60 -10.71
C ASN A 510 -17.96 -13.65 -11.24
N ASP A 511 -16.67 -13.27 -11.31
CA ASP A 511 -15.55 -14.06 -11.84
C ASP A 511 -15.65 -14.44 -13.33
N SER A 512 -16.51 -13.75 -14.10
CA SER A 512 -16.62 -13.93 -15.55
C SER A 512 -15.68 -13.02 -16.34
N TRP A 513 -15.28 -13.49 -17.53
CA TRP A 513 -14.34 -12.81 -18.41
C TRP A 513 -15.06 -12.41 -19.70
N GLU A 514 -14.99 -11.13 -20.04
CA GLU A 514 -15.36 -10.63 -21.36
C GLU A 514 -14.11 -10.13 -22.09
N ILE A 515 -13.93 -10.56 -23.35
CA ILE A 515 -12.73 -10.29 -24.13
C ILE A 515 -13.12 -9.54 -25.39
N PHE A 516 -12.50 -8.39 -25.62
CA PHE A 516 -12.72 -7.50 -26.75
C PHE A 516 -11.46 -7.44 -27.61
N THR A 517 -11.58 -7.83 -28.88
CA THR A 517 -10.55 -7.77 -29.91
C THR A 517 -11.13 -7.11 -31.17
N PRO A 518 -10.29 -6.73 -32.14
CA PRO A 518 -10.78 -6.21 -33.42
C PRO A 518 -11.69 -7.19 -34.19
N ASP A 519 -11.61 -8.49 -33.89
CA ASP A 519 -12.41 -9.52 -34.57
C ASP A 519 -13.83 -9.66 -34.01
N ASN A 520 -14.06 -9.26 -32.75
CA ASN A 520 -15.34 -9.47 -32.06
C ASN A 520 -15.98 -8.20 -31.50
N SER A 521 -15.33 -7.04 -31.67
CA SER A 521 -15.75 -5.74 -31.16
C SER A 521 -15.30 -4.61 -32.09
N GLU A 522 -15.60 -3.37 -31.74
CA GLU A 522 -15.13 -2.18 -32.47
C GLU A 522 -13.74 -1.68 -32.00
N LEU A 523 -13.09 -2.43 -31.10
CA LEU A 523 -11.73 -2.12 -30.64
C LEU A 523 -10.78 -2.06 -31.86
N PRO A 524 -10.02 -0.96 -32.07
CA PRO A 524 -9.26 -0.77 -33.30
C PRO A 524 -7.94 -1.55 -33.32
N ASP A 525 -7.45 -1.98 -32.16
CA ASP A 525 -6.15 -2.65 -32.00
C ASP A 525 -6.20 -3.66 -30.83
N THR A 526 -5.37 -4.69 -30.88
CA THR A 526 -5.14 -5.57 -29.73
C THR A 526 -4.17 -4.98 -28.71
N TYR A 527 -3.37 -3.98 -29.10
CA TYR A 527 -2.42 -3.32 -28.23
C TYR A 527 -3.08 -2.19 -27.43
N VAL A 528 -3.45 -2.47 -26.18
CA VAL A 528 -4.13 -1.51 -25.28
C VAL A 528 -3.11 -0.90 -24.32
N ASN A 529 -2.91 0.42 -24.39
CA ASN A 529 -1.91 1.15 -23.60
C ASN A 529 -2.49 1.82 -22.35
N ALA A 530 -3.70 2.36 -22.44
CA ALA A 530 -4.31 3.13 -21.35
C ALA A 530 -5.82 2.87 -21.25
N ILE A 531 -6.36 2.88 -20.03
CA ILE A 531 -7.80 2.77 -19.75
C ILE A 531 -8.15 3.75 -18.63
N ILE A 532 -9.23 4.53 -18.79
CA ILE A 532 -9.77 5.40 -17.72
C ILE A 532 -11.31 5.41 -17.74
N ASP A 533 -11.92 5.59 -16.57
CA ASP A 533 -13.37 5.77 -16.41
C ASP A 533 -13.85 7.08 -17.06
N ASP A 534 -14.99 7.06 -17.75
CA ASP A 534 -15.55 8.23 -18.45
C ASP A 534 -16.47 9.12 -17.58
N SER A 535 -16.62 8.78 -16.29
CA SER A 535 -17.49 9.38 -15.28
C SER A 535 -19.00 9.26 -15.55
N LEU A 536 -19.39 8.60 -16.64
CA LEU A 536 -20.77 8.39 -17.08
C LEU A 536 -21.15 6.90 -17.11
N GLY A 537 -20.27 6.03 -16.58
CA GLY A 537 -20.45 4.58 -16.51
C GLY A 537 -19.88 3.81 -17.70
N GLY A 538 -19.12 4.47 -18.57
CA GLY A 538 -18.31 3.87 -19.63
C GLY A 538 -16.80 4.05 -19.38
N ILE A 539 -15.99 3.75 -20.40
CA ILE A 539 -14.54 3.83 -20.35
C ILE A 539 -13.96 4.44 -21.63
N TRP A 540 -12.81 5.08 -21.49
CA TRP A 540 -11.92 5.46 -22.59
C TRP A 540 -10.75 4.49 -22.65
N VAL A 541 -10.38 4.09 -23.87
CA VAL A 541 -9.32 3.11 -24.14
C VAL A 541 -8.37 3.69 -25.18
N GLY A 542 -7.08 3.78 -24.83
CA GLY A 542 -6.02 4.22 -25.73
C GLY A 542 -5.29 3.01 -26.32
N THR A 543 -5.11 3.01 -27.64
CA THR A 543 -4.41 1.94 -28.37
C THR A 543 -3.38 2.53 -29.32
N ASP A 544 -2.57 1.68 -29.96
CA ASP A 544 -1.62 2.11 -31.00
C ASP A 544 -2.31 2.64 -32.28
N SER A 545 -3.58 2.29 -32.47
CA SER A 545 -4.39 2.63 -33.65
C SER A 545 -5.54 3.62 -33.37
N GLY A 546 -5.56 4.26 -32.20
CA GLY A 546 -6.49 5.35 -31.88
C GLY A 546 -6.99 5.38 -30.43
N LEU A 547 -7.87 6.34 -30.16
CA LEU A 547 -8.65 6.40 -28.93
C LEU A 547 -10.05 5.83 -29.19
N ILE A 548 -10.58 5.03 -28.28
CA ILE A 548 -11.96 4.54 -28.39
C ILE A 548 -12.71 4.68 -27.05
N GLN A 549 -13.96 5.12 -27.11
CA GLN A 549 -14.87 5.14 -25.97
C GLN A 549 -15.81 3.94 -26.03
N ARG A 550 -15.94 3.19 -24.94
CA ARG A 550 -17.05 2.26 -24.72
C ARG A 550 -18.01 2.89 -23.74
N ARG A 551 -19.20 3.26 -24.19
CA ARG A 551 -20.23 3.92 -23.37
C ARG A 551 -20.89 2.93 -22.41
N ALA A 552 -21.60 3.46 -21.42
CA ALA A 552 -22.36 2.68 -20.44
C ALA A 552 -23.40 1.73 -21.07
N ASP A 553 -23.95 2.07 -22.24
CA ASP A 553 -24.89 1.22 -22.99
C ASP A 553 -24.20 0.12 -23.83
N GLY A 554 -22.86 0.04 -23.77
CA GLY A 554 -22.04 -0.91 -24.51
C GLY A 554 -21.70 -0.50 -25.94
N THR A 555 -22.16 0.68 -26.40
CA THR A 555 -21.81 1.18 -27.73
C THR A 555 -20.40 1.76 -27.76
N TRP A 556 -19.75 1.68 -28.92
CA TRP A 556 -18.39 2.16 -29.11
C TRP A 556 -18.35 3.45 -29.93
N ALA A 557 -17.28 4.23 -29.78
CA ALA A 557 -16.98 5.38 -30.61
C ALA A 557 -15.47 5.54 -30.77
N LEU A 558 -15.01 5.42 -32.02
CA LEU A 558 -13.60 5.53 -32.39
C LEU A 558 -13.21 6.97 -32.75
N PHE A 559 -12.04 7.39 -32.27
CA PHE A 559 -11.43 8.69 -32.49
C PHE A 559 -10.00 8.50 -33.01
N ASN A 560 -9.71 9.07 -34.17
CA ASN A 560 -8.40 9.01 -34.81
C ASN A 560 -8.16 10.28 -35.65
N PRO A 561 -6.92 10.53 -36.13
CA PRO A 561 -6.57 11.69 -36.95
C PRO A 561 -7.35 11.82 -38.26
N ASP A 562 -7.93 10.75 -38.77
CA ASP A 562 -8.77 10.79 -39.99
C ASP A 562 -10.12 11.48 -39.72
N ASN A 563 -10.62 11.42 -38.48
CA ASN A 563 -11.95 11.90 -38.11
C ASN A 563 -11.94 13.03 -37.07
N PHE A 564 -10.81 13.29 -36.40
CA PHE A 564 -10.64 14.29 -35.34
C PHE A 564 -9.25 14.96 -35.39
N ASP A 565 -9.13 16.14 -34.77
CA ASP A 565 -7.89 16.93 -34.73
C ASP A 565 -6.92 16.39 -33.65
N MET A 566 -6.55 15.12 -33.78
CA MET A 566 -5.54 14.44 -32.98
C MET A 566 -4.19 14.50 -33.70
N LEU A 567 -3.10 14.71 -32.96
CA LEU A 567 -1.76 14.82 -33.54
C LEU A 567 -1.23 13.48 -34.10
N TYR A 568 -1.70 12.35 -33.58
CA TYR A 568 -1.14 11.01 -33.84
C TYR A 568 -2.17 9.90 -33.56
N ASN A 569 -1.89 8.69 -34.06
CA ASN A 569 -2.75 7.50 -33.88
C ASN A 569 -2.58 6.87 -32.50
N SER A 570 -1.33 6.75 -32.02
CA SER A 570 -1.03 5.97 -30.82
C SER A 570 -1.31 6.76 -29.55
N VAL A 571 -2.15 6.23 -28.66
CA VAL A 571 -2.53 6.89 -27.41
C VAL A 571 -1.95 6.10 -26.24
N TYR A 572 -0.97 6.70 -25.55
CA TYR A 572 -0.19 6.04 -24.50
C TYR A 572 -0.65 6.38 -23.09
N ALA A 573 -1.16 7.60 -22.88
CA ALA A 573 -1.74 8.00 -21.60
C ALA A 573 -3.02 8.82 -21.80
N ILE A 574 -3.94 8.69 -20.84
CA ILE A 574 -5.23 9.39 -20.81
C ILE A 574 -5.47 9.93 -19.40
N ALA A 575 -5.98 11.16 -19.28
CA ALA A 575 -6.43 11.71 -18.01
C ALA A 575 -7.77 12.47 -18.19
N THR A 576 -8.68 12.37 -17.22
CA THR A 576 -9.90 13.20 -17.20
C THR A 576 -9.57 14.65 -16.88
N ASP A 577 -10.31 15.61 -17.45
CA ASP A 577 -10.23 17.02 -17.02
C ASP A 577 -11.15 17.33 -15.83
N GLY A 578 -12.06 16.41 -15.50
CA GLY A 578 -13.05 16.54 -14.42
C GLY A 578 -14.30 17.37 -14.72
N TYR A 579 -14.44 17.88 -15.94
CA TYR A 579 -15.55 18.70 -16.40
C TYR A 579 -16.28 18.06 -17.61
N GLY A 580 -16.00 16.78 -17.88
CA GLY A 580 -16.58 16.02 -18.98
C GLY A 580 -15.71 15.92 -20.23
N GLY A 581 -14.45 16.37 -20.17
CA GLY A 581 -13.44 16.21 -21.20
C GLY A 581 -12.25 15.33 -20.77
N ILE A 582 -11.32 15.11 -21.68
CA ILE A 582 -10.15 14.23 -21.47
C ILE A 582 -8.89 14.80 -22.14
N TRP A 583 -7.74 14.47 -21.57
CA TRP A 583 -6.42 14.67 -22.13
C TRP A 583 -5.88 13.33 -22.62
N ILE A 584 -5.21 13.35 -23.77
CA ILE A 584 -4.51 12.19 -24.35
C ILE A 584 -3.06 12.55 -24.69
N ALA A 585 -2.16 11.57 -24.64
CA ALA A 585 -0.71 11.77 -24.81
C ALA A 585 -0.02 10.66 -25.62
N TRP A 586 1.03 11.05 -26.35
CA TRP A 586 2.16 10.24 -26.86
C TRP A 586 3.19 11.17 -27.51
N GLU A 587 2.90 11.81 -28.66
CA GLU A 587 3.75 12.83 -29.32
C GLU A 587 3.24 14.27 -29.09
N GLY A 588 3.11 14.62 -27.82
CA GLY A 588 2.52 15.85 -27.31
C GLY A 588 1.33 15.52 -26.41
N ILE A 589 0.45 16.50 -26.22
CA ILE A 589 -0.83 16.30 -25.54
C ILE A 589 -1.97 16.89 -26.36
N THR A 590 -3.13 16.26 -26.33
CA THR A 590 -4.36 16.80 -26.92
C THR A 590 -5.50 16.76 -25.91
N HIS A 591 -6.25 17.86 -25.79
CA HIS A 591 -7.41 18.00 -24.92
C HIS A 591 -8.70 17.95 -25.72
N LEU A 592 -9.58 17.01 -25.39
CA LEU A 592 -10.99 17.02 -25.78
C LEU A 592 -11.79 17.79 -24.72
N ASN A 593 -12.33 18.93 -25.09
CA ASN A 593 -13.19 19.74 -24.25
C ASN A 593 -14.60 19.14 -24.17
N ALA A 594 -15.35 19.48 -23.11
CA ALA A 594 -16.74 19.05 -22.91
C ALA A 594 -17.70 19.51 -24.02
N ASP A 595 -17.34 20.54 -24.80
CA ASP A 595 -18.09 21.00 -25.98
C ASP A 595 -17.78 20.21 -27.26
N GLY A 596 -16.90 19.21 -27.18
CA GLY A 596 -16.45 18.37 -28.28
C GLY A 596 -15.30 18.94 -29.10
N SER A 597 -14.75 20.10 -28.73
CA SER A 597 -13.60 20.70 -29.42
C SER A 597 -12.27 20.10 -28.95
N TRP A 598 -11.33 19.95 -29.89
CA TRP A 598 -10.00 19.41 -29.62
C TRP A 598 -8.95 20.53 -29.64
N LYS A 599 -7.95 20.45 -28.76
CA LYS A 599 -6.82 21.39 -28.71
C LYS A 599 -5.51 20.66 -28.42
N SER A 600 -4.52 20.83 -29.28
CA SER A 600 -3.25 20.10 -29.22
C SER A 600 -2.06 20.98 -28.82
N PHE A 601 -1.15 20.42 -28.05
CA PHE A 601 0.05 21.07 -27.53
C PHE A 601 1.28 20.18 -27.78
N ASN A 602 2.35 20.78 -28.27
CA ASN A 602 3.66 20.16 -28.49
C ASN A 602 4.77 21.19 -28.21
N LYS A 603 6.03 20.78 -28.33
CA LYS A 603 7.19 21.66 -28.08
C LYS A 603 7.27 22.88 -29.00
N ASP A 604 6.62 22.85 -30.15
CA ASP A 604 6.68 23.93 -31.15
C ASP A 604 5.61 25.01 -30.91
N ASN A 605 4.51 24.66 -30.22
CA ASN A 605 3.36 25.55 -30.01
C ASN A 605 3.02 25.81 -28.53
N SER A 606 3.79 25.25 -27.59
CA SER A 606 3.58 25.36 -26.16
C SER A 606 4.92 25.35 -25.39
N ASN A 607 4.86 25.38 -24.05
CA ASN A 607 6.03 25.27 -23.18
C ASN A 607 6.36 23.82 -22.78
N LEU A 608 5.78 22.84 -23.48
CA LEU A 608 6.12 21.43 -23.28
C LEU A 608 7.59 21.20 -23.71
N PRO A 609 8.47 20.68 -22.83
CA PRO A 609 9.90 20.54 -23.11
C PRO A 609 10.21 19.37 -24.06
N ASP A 610 9.33 18.38 -24.13
CA ASP A 610 9.51 17.15 -24.87
C ASP A 610 8.16 16.67 -25.42
N ASN A 611 8.15 16.19 -26.66
CA ASN A 611 6.94 15.67 -27.28
C ASN A 611 6.62 14.27 -26.77
N ASP A 612 7.59 13.48 -26.34
CA ASP A 612 7.35 12.11 -25.91
C ASP A 612 6.75 12.13 -24.49
N VAL A 613 5.41 12.12 -24.41
CA VAL A 613 4.64 12.21 -23.17
C VAL A 613 4.13 10.82 -22.80
N ILE A 614 4.51 10.36 -21.61
CA ILE A 614 4.32 8.98 -21.16
C ILE A 614 3.34 8.83 -20.00
N SER A 615 3.10 9.89 -19.23
CA SER A 615 2.10 9.87 -18.16
C SER A 615 1.38 11.20 -18.01
N LEU A 616 0.10 11.13 -17.66
CA LEU A 616 -0.77 12.28 -17.42
C LEU A 616 -1.52 12.09 -16.11
N LEU A 617 -1.62 13.16 -15.32
CA LEU A 617 -2.38 13.15 -14.08
C LEU A 617 -3.04 14.51 -13.83
N ARG A 618 -4.36 14.54 -13.78
CA ARG A 618 -5.12 15.76 -13.44
C ARG A 618 -4.78 16.23 -12.03
N ASP A 619 -4.61 17.52 -11.78
CA ASP A 619 -4.50 18.07 -10.42
C ASP A 619 -5.89 18.38 -9.79
N ASP A 620 -5.96 18.64 -8.49
CA ASP A 620 -7.23 18.92 -7.79
C ASP A 620 -7.80 20.32 -8.03
N ARG A 621 -7.01 21.21 -8.64
CA ARG A 621 -7.37 22.60 -8.97
C ARG A 621 -7.75 22.77 -10.45
N GLY A 622 -7.85 21.68 -11.21
CA GLY A 622 -8.25 21.66 -12.62
C GLY A 622 -7.10 21.85 -13.62
N GLY A 623 -5.84 21.80 -13.19
CA GLY A 623 -4.66 21.69 -14.05
C GLY A 623 -4.22 20.23 -14.29
N LEU A 624 -3.03 20.07 -14.82
CA LEU A 624 -2.51 18.80 -15.37
C LEU A 624 -1.02 18.65 -15.07
N TRP A 625 -0.64 17.53 -14.47
CA TRP A 625 0.72 17.04 -14.39
C TRP A 625 1.03 16.15 -15.60
N ILE A 626 2.21 16.33 -16.16
CA ILE A 626 2.65 15.72 -17.41
C ILE A 626 4.06 15.15 -17.19
N GLY A 627 4.19 13.83 -17.31
CA GLY A 627 5.47 13.14 -17.30
C GLY A 627 5.98 12.93 -18.72
N THR A 628 7.22 13.32 -18.98
CA THR A 628 7.86 13.22 -20.29
C THR A 628 9.00 12.20 -20.31
N TYR A 629 9.44 11.80 -21.51
CA TYR A 629 10.48 10.79 -21.70
C TYR A 629 11.88 11.32 -21.34
N GLU A 630 12.23 12.56 -21.72
CA GLU A 630 13.53 13.17 -21.39
C GLU A 630 13.41 14.62 -20.85
N GLY A 631 12.22 15.21 -20.93
CA GLY A 631 11.99 16.62 -20.57
C GLY A 631 11.74 16.89 -19.08
N GLY A 632 11.62 15.86 -18.25
CA GLY A 632 11.24 15.97 -16.83
C GLY A 632 9.73 15.97 -16.58
N LEU A 633 9.36 16.49 -15.41
CA LEU A 633 7.98 16.65 -14.97
C LEU A 633 7.49 18.06 -15.30
N VAL A 634 6.26 18.19 -15.78
CA VAL A 634 5.66 19.47 -16.13
C VAL A 634 4.31 19.63 -15.44
N HIS A 635 4.06 20.81 -14.88
CA HIS A 635 2.76 21.20 -14.35
C HIS A 635 2.15 22.28 -15.23
N LYS A 636 0.96 22.03 -15.74
CA LYS A 636 0.15 22.99 -16.47
C LYS A 636 -1.06 23.35 -15.62
N ASP A 637 -1.11 24.55 -15.07
CA ASP A 637 -2.24 24.97 -14.25
C ASP A 637 -3.51 25.29 -15.08
N ALA A 638 -4.63 25.49 -14.39
CA ALA A 638 -5.91 25.86 -15.00
C ALA A 638 -5.90 27.26 -15.69
N SER A 639 -4.90 28.09 -15.39
CA SER A 639 -4.70 29.42 -16.00
C SER A 639 -3.72 29.39 -17.19
N ASP A 640 -3.33 28.19 -17.64
CA ASP A 640 -2.39 27.96 -18.74
C ASP A 640 -0.94 28.39 -18.45
N ASN A 641 -0.54 28.44 -17.17
CA ASN A 641 0.85 28.57 -16.77
C ASN A 641 1.53 27.20 -16.75
N TRP A 642 2.80 27.18 -17.16
CA TRP A 642 3.59 25.95 -17.28
C TRP A 642 4.83 26.06 -16.38
N GLU A 643 4.98 25.10 -15.48
CA GLU A 643 6.15 24.93 -14.63
C GLU A 643 6.86 23.61 -14.99
N ILE A 644 8.19 23.63 -15.06
CA ILE A 644 9.00 22.50 -15.52
C ILE A 644 10.00 22.14 -14.42
N PHE A 645 10.03 20.86 -14.05
CA PHE A 645 10.93 20.28 -13.08
C PHE A 645 11.81 19.24 -13.77
N ASN A 646 13.14 19.42 -13.70
CA ASN A 646 14.14 18.50 -14.22
C ASN A 646 15.31 18.37 -13.25
N GLN A 647 16.30 17.53 -13.54
CA GLN A 647 17.46 17.31 -12.69
C GLN A 647 18.31 18.57 -12.46
N ASP A 648 18.26 19.56 -13.36
CA ASP A 648 19.06 20.78 -13.27
C ASP A 648 18.42 21.84 -12.35
N ASN A 649 17.09 21.85 -12.26
CA ASN A 649 16.35 22.90 -11.54
C ASN A 649 15.56 22.39 -10.32
N SER A 650 15.56 21.08 -10.06
CA SER A 650 14.80 20.46 -8.97
C SER A 650 15.57 19.33 -8.31
N LYS A 651 14.92 18.58 -7.39
CA LYS A 651 15.49 17.38 -6.76
C LYS A 651 15.10 16.08 -7.47
N LEU A 652 14.40 16.18 -8.59
CA LEU A 652 13.94 15.05 -9.38
C LEU A 652 15.09 14.08 -9.68
N PRO A 653 14.92 12.76 -9.49
CA PRO A 653 16.03 11.82 -9.54
C PRO A 653 16.46 11.47 -10.97
N ALA A 654 15.57 11.57 -11.95
CA ALA A 654 15.81 11.45 -13.39
C ALA A 654 14.77 12.23 -14.20
N ASN A 655 15.10 12.61 -15.44
CA ASN A 655 14.19 13.36 -16.30
C ASN A 655 13.13 12.48 -16.98
N ARG A 656 13.34 11.17 -17.07
CA ARG A 656 12.34 10.23 -17.59
C ARG A 656 11.31 9.89 -16.54
N ILE A 657 10.05 10.27 -16.79
CA ILE A 657 8.94 10.20 -15.82
C ILE A 657 7.91 9.14 -16.21
N ASN A 658 8.16 7.89 -15.85
CA ASN A 658 7.34 6.76 -16.30
C ASN A 658 5.90 6.79 -15.78
N THR A 659 5.66 7.31 -14.57
CA THR A 659 4.34 7.23 -13.93
C THR A 659 4.15 8.31 -12.87
N LEU A 660 2.89 8.68 -12.65
CA LEU A 660 2.47 9.72 -11.72
C LEU A 660 1.25 9.23 -10.93
N THR A 661 1.24 9.48 -9.63
CA THR A 661 0.04 9.31 -8.82
C THR A 661 -0.02 10.35 -7.71
N LYS A 662 -1.21 10.69 -7.23
CA LYS A 662 -1.35 11.65 -6.13
C LYS A 662 -1.11 10.95 -4.81
N ASP A 663 -0.60 11.70 -3.84
CA ASP A 663 -0.88 11.38 -2.45
C ASP A 663 -2.31 11.89 -2.11
N ASN A 664 -2.96 11.36 -1.09
CA ASN A 664 -4.28 11.87 -0.67
C ASN A 664 -4.21 13.22 0.08
N SER A 665 -3.00 13.79 0.19
CA SER A 665 -2.65 15.03 0.87
C SER A 665 -2.38 16.22 -0.07
N GLY A 666 -2.60 16.06 -1.37
CA GLY A 666 -2.40 17.09 -2.39
C GLY A 666 -0.96 17.23 -2.92
N GLY A 667 -0.03 16.38 -2.48
CA GLY A 667 1.27 16.10 -3.10
C GLY A 667 1.20 15.05 -4.22
N LEU A 668 2.37 14.75 -4.77
CA LEU A 668 2.55 13.98 -6.01
C LEU A 668 3.69 12.98 -5.86
N TRP A 669 3.39 11.71 -6.11
CA TRP A 669 4.39 10.67 -6.31
C TRP A 669 4.79 10.59 -7.78
N VAL A 670 6.10 10.56 -8.01
CA VAL A 670 6.74 10.61 -9.33
C VAL A 670 7.67 9.42 -9.50
N GLY A 671 7.29 8.47 -10.35
CA GLY A 671 8.10 7.31 -10.70
C GLY A 671 9.02 7.63 -11.86
N THR A 672 10.32 7.42 -11.70
CA THR A 672 11.32 7.71 -12.72
C THR A 672 12.15 6.47 -13.07
N GLU A 673 13.05 6.58 -14.05
CA GLU A 673 14.02 5.52 -14.36
C GLU A 673 15.14 5.36 -13.31
N ASN A 674 15.33 6.34 -12.42
CA ASN A 674 16.42 6.33 -11.43
C ASN A 674 16.01 6.72 -10.00
N GLY A 675 14.78 6.36 -9.62
CA GLY A 675 14.25 6.46 -8.27
C GLY A 675 12.78 6.89 -8.25
N LEU A 676 12.25 6.94 -7.03
CA LEU A 676 10.94 7.48 -6.72
C LEU A 676 11.11 8.85 -6.06
N ALA A 677 10.27 9.81 -6.44
CA ALA A 677 10.21 11.12 -5.80
C ALA A 677 8.82 11.41 -5.25
N HIS A 678 8.76 12.12 -4.13
CA HIS A 678 7.55 12.70 -3.58
C HIS A 678 7.65 14.22 -3.59
N PHE A 679 6.82 14.86 -4.40
CA PHE A 679 6.68 16.31 -4.44
C PHE A 679 5.50 16.74 -3.57
N HIS A 680 5.82 17.30 -2.41
CA HIS A 680 4.83 17.69 -1.41
C HIS A 680 4.07 18.95 -1.84
N ALA A 681 2.84 19.13 -1.32
CA ALA A 681 2.01 20.31 -1.60
C ALA A 681 2.68 21.65 -1.19
N ASN A 682 3.64 21.64 -0.28
CA ASN A 682 4.43 22.81 0.14
C ASN A 682 5.62 23.12 -0.80
N GLY A 683 5.86 22.32 -1.84
CA GLY A 683 6.95 22.45 -2.79
C GLY A 683 8.25 21.71 -2.43
N SER A 684 8.31 20.98 -1.31
CA SER A 684 9.48 20.17 -0.93
C SER A 684 9.51 18.83 -1.64
N TRP A 685 10.70 18.22 -1.71
CA TRP A 685 10.94 16.94 -2.38
C TRP A 685 11.56 15.92 -1.42
N ASP A 686 11.01 14.71 -1.40
CA ASP A 686 11.67 13.52 -0.85
C ASP A 686 12.07 12.57 -1.97
N ILE A 687 13.26 11.98 -1.87
CA ILE A 687 13.85 11.15 -2.92
C ILE A 687 14.21 9.78 -2.36
N PHE A 688 13.66 8.74 -2.96
CA PHE A 688 13.83 7.35 -2.59
C PHE A 688 14.58 6.62 -3.72
N LYS A 689 15.69 5.99 -3.35
CA LYS A 689 16.56 5.16 -4.17
C LYS A 689 16.92 3.89 -3.40
N THR A 690 17.39 2.88 -4.11
CA THR A 690 17.84 1.61 -3.52
C THR A 690 18.91 1.79 -2.44
N ASN A 691 19.70 2.86 -2.49
CA ASN A 691 20.79 3.11 -1.54
C ASN A 691 20.39 3.93 -0.29
N ASN A 692 19.17 4.46 -0.24
CA ASN A 692 18.70 5.29 0.88
C ASN A 692 17.30 4.92 1.39
N SER A 693 16.69 3.86 0.86
CA SER A 693 15.33 3.43 1.18
C SER A 693 15.13 1.93 0.94
N GLY A 694 13.97 1.39 1.31
CA GLY A 694 13.59 0.00 1.04
C GLY A 694 13.16 -0.28 -0.41
N LEU A 695 13.32 0.69 -1.31
CA LEU A 695 12.96 0.57 -2.72
C LEU A 695 13.76 -0.57 -3.40
N PRO A 696 13.10 -1.53 -4.07
CA PRO A 696 13.77 -2.71 -4.62
C PRO A 696 14.53 -2.44 -5.94
N SER A 697 14.15 -1.42 -6.70
CA SER A 697 14.83 -0.95 -7.91
C SER A 697 14.63 0.54 -8.10
N ASN A 698 15.62 1.21 -8.71
CA ASN A 698 15.48 2.61 -9.08
C ASN A 698 14.60 2.81 -10.33
N TRP A 699 14.34 1.75 -11.11
CA TRP A 699 13.46 1.84 -12.26
C TRP A 699 12.00 1.65 -11.84
N ILE A 700 11.19 2.70 -11.93
CA ILE A 700 9.78 2.68 -11.49
C ILE A 700 8.87 2.68 -12.72
N ASN A 701 8.00 1.68 -12.84
CA ASN A 701 7.09 1.55 -13.99
C ASN A 701 5.67 2.00 -13.68
N SER A 702 5.17 1.69 -12.48
CA SER A 702 3.79 2.00 -12.08
C SER A 702 3.71 2.39 -10.62
N LEU A 703 2.75 3.27 -10.31
CA LEU A 703 2.45 3.74 -8.97
C LEU A 703 0.94 3.72 -8.73
N HIS A 704 0.55 3.38 -7.51
CA HIS A 704 -0.83 3.52 -7.06
C HIS A 704 -0.86 3.93 -5.59
N GLY A 705 -1.54 5.04 -5.26
CA GLY A 705 -1.70 5.46 -3.87
C GLY A 705 -2.46 4.41 -3.06
N ASP A 706 -2.07 4.20 -1.80
CA ASP A 706 -2.73 3.21 -0.92
C ASP A 706 -3.96 3.76 -0.17
N ASN A 707 -4.24 5.04 -0.40
CA ASN A 707 -5.24 5.91 0.23
C ASN A 707 -4.92 6.44 1.63
N TYR A 708 -3.78 6.08 2.22
CA TYR A 708 -3.35 6.45 3.57
C TYR A 708 -2.06 7.28 3.57
N GLY A 709 -1.68 7.80 2.40
CA GLY A 709 -0.46 8.58 2.18
C GLY A 709 0.73 7.73 1.71
N GLY A 710 0.63 6.40 1.76
CA GLY A 710 1.59 5.48 1.17
C GLY A 710 1.31 5.20 -0.31
N VAL A 711 2.16 4.36 -0.91
CA VAL A 711 2.15 4.10 -2.34
C VAL A 711 2.61 2.67 -2.64
N TRP A 712 1.85 1.98 -3.49
CA TRP A 712 2.26 0.76 -4.16
C TRP A 712 3.12 1.10 -5.37
N ILE A 713 4.23 0.39 -5.51
CA ILE A 713 5.30 0.71 -6.44
C ILE A 713 5.61 -0.54 -7.27
N GLY A 714 5.23 -0.51 -8.53
CA GLY A 714 5.68 -1.50 -9.52
C GLY A 714 7.07 -1.16 -10.01
N ALA A 715 8.05 -1.97 -9.63
CA ALA A 715 9.44 -1.74 -9.96
C ALA A 715 9.88 -2.58 -11.18
N GLY A 716 10.81 -2.04 -11.96
CA GLY A 716 11.44 -2.73 -13.09
C GLY A 716 12.34 -3.86 -12.60
N LEU A 717 12.07 -5.07 -13.09
CA LEU A 717 12.76 -6.35 -12.87
C LEU A 717 12.96 -6.78 -11.40
N SER A 718 12.40 -6.07 -10.43
CA SER A 718 12.68 -6.27 -8.99
C SER A 718 11.44 -6.40 -8.11
N GLY A 719 10.26 -6.53 -8.73
CA GLY A 719 9.01 -6.88 -8.07
C GLY A 719 8.12 -5.70 -7.72
N LEU A 720 7.23 -5.93 -6.77
CA LEU A 720 6.30 -4.95 -6.23
C LEU A 720 6.80 -4.50 -4.86
N ALA A 721 6.70 -3.22 -4.56
CA ALA A 721 6.90 -2.70 -3.21
C ALA A 721 5.67 -1.95 -2.70
N HIS A 722 5.46 -1.94 -1.40
CA HIS A 722 4.50 -1.09 -0.73
C HIS A 722 5.23 -0.21 0.27
N LEU A 723 5.22 1.09 0.02
CA LEU A 723 5.67 2.09 0.97
C LEU A 723 4.45 2.53 1.78
N THR A 724 4.46 2.27 3.07
CA THR A 724 3.48 2.82 4.01
C THR A 724 4.14 3.80 4.96
N PHE A 725 3.34 4.71 5.49
CA PHE A 725 3.70 5.52 6.63
C PHE A 725 2.77 5.08 7.76
N GLY A 726 3.30 4.80 8.95
CA GLY A 726 2.43 4.53 10.11
C GLY A 726 1.47 5.71 10.30
N GLN A 727 0.20 5.47 10.64
CA GLN A 727 -0.77 6.57 10.83
C GLN A 727 -0.27 7.57 11.88
N LYS A 728 0.43 7.07 12.90
CA LYS A 728 1.16 7.86 13.91
C LYS A 728 2.21 8.79 13.29
N SER A 729 2.93 8.33 12.28
CA SER A 729 3.99 9.07 11.58
C SER A 729 3.43 10.15 10.68
N THR A 730 2.29 9.90 10.02
CA THR A 730 1.56 10.93 9.27
C THR A 730 1.07 12.02 10.21
N LEU A 731 0.49 11.67 11.36
CA LEU A 731 0.06 12.62 12.39
C LEU A 731 1.23 13.41 13.01
N CYS A 732 2.42 12.82 13.08
CA CYS A 732 3.63 13.50 13.56
C CYS A 732 3.98 14.76 12.76
N THR A 733 3.64 14.82 11.47
CA THR A 733 3.86 16.01 10.64
C THR A 733 2.99 17.19 11.05
N GLN A 734 1.92 16.94 11.82
CA GLN A 734 0.90 17.92 12.20
C GLN A 734 1.05 18.38 13.65
N VAL A 735 2.05 17.88 14.38
CA VAL A 735 2.26 18.18 15.81
C VAL A 735 3.71 18.57 16.09
N ASN A 736 3.97 19.10 17.29
CA ASN A 736 5.34 19.38 17.71
C ASN A 736 6.11 18.08 18.04
N ALA A 737 7.44 18.15 18.12
CA ALA A 737 8.29 16.98 18.34
C ALA A 737 7.96 16.18 19.62
N THR A 738 7.58 16.85 20.70
CA THR A 738 7.22 16.18 21.97
C THR A 738 5.91 15.41 21.86
N ASP A 739 4.91 16.01 21.21
CA ASP A 739 3.64 15.33 20.93
C ASP A 739 3.85 14.19 19.93
N CYS A 740 4.70 14.37 18.91
CA CYS A 740 5.07 13.32 17.98
C CYS A 740 5.75 12.12 18.68
N GLU A 741 6.69 12.37 19.60
CA GLU A 741 7.33 11.30 20.39
C GLU A 741 6.29 10.52 21.22
N ALA A 742 5.34 11.22 21.85
CA ALA A 742 4.23 10.58 22.55
C ALA A 742 3.29 9.81 21.61
N LEU A 743 3.03 10.33 20.39
CA LEU A 743 2.26 9.67 19.35
C LEU A 743 2.91 8.39 18.82
N ILE A 744 4.24 8.35 18.70
CA ILE A 744 4.95 7.18 18.17
C ILE A 744 5.13 6.13 19.26
N THR A 745 5.55 6.53 20.46
CA THR A 745 5.98 5.60 21.51
C THR A 745 4.90 5.24 22.53
N GLY A 746 3.82 6.03 22.63
CA GLY A 746 2.79 5.85 23.65
C GLY A 746 1.92 4.62 23.40
N LYS A 747 1.87 3.71 24.37
CA LYS A 747 0.93 2.59 24.40
C LYS A 747 -0.48 3.10 24.67
N ARG A 748 -1.39 2.61 23.85
CA ARG A 748 -2.83 2.88 23.95
C ARG A 748 -3.60 1.59 23.72
N ALA A 749 -4.87 1.61 24.11
CA ALA A 749 -5.81 0.54 23.80
C ALA A 749 -7.22 1.10 23.76
N ALA A 750 -8.05 0.54 22.88
CA ALA A 750 -9.49 0.77 22.84
C ALA A 750 -10.24 -0.55 22.74
N ILE A 751 -11.43 -0.63 23.34
CA ILE A 751 -12.38 -1.72 23.18
C ILE A 751 -13.64 -1.12 22.55
N LEU A 752 -14.04 -1.63 21.39
CA LEU A 752 -15.26 -1.24 20.70
C LEU A 752 -16.21 -2.45 20.65
N VAL A 753 -17.43 -2.30 21.19
CA VAL A 753 -18.42 -3.38 21.24
C VAL A 753 -19.60 -3.04 20.34
N HIS A 754 -19.80 -3.89 19.33
CA HIS A 754 -20.88 -3.86 18.35
C HIS A 754 -21.70 -5.17 18.39
N PRO A 755 -22.72 -5.24 19.26
CA PRO A 755 -23.62 -6.38 19.30
C PRO A 755 -24.67 -6.31 18.18
N ARG A 756 -25.43 -7.40 18.01
CA ARG A 756 -26.52 -7.45 17.03
C ARG A 756 -27.72 -6.65 17.52
N GLY A 757 -28.12 -5.64 16.74
CA GLY A 757 -29.26 -4.77 17.07
C GLY A 757 -30.63 -5.47 17.13
N GLN A 758 -31.57 -4.88 17.85
CA GLN A 758 -32.93 -5.40 18.05
C GLN A 758 -33.92 -4.74 17.06
N GLY A 759 -34.02 -5.29 15.85
CA GLY A 759 -34.92 -4.75 14.82
C GLY A 759 -35.51 -5.79 13.90
N GLN A 760 -36.83 -5.77 13.72
CA GLN A 760 -37.52 -6.45 12.63
C GLN A 760 -37.29 -5.69 11.30
N GLY A 761 -36.04 -5.56 10.85
CA GLY A 761 -35.69 -4.92 9.57
C GLY A 761 -34.22 -4.52 9.40
N TYR A 762 -33.74 -4.63 8.15
CA TYR A 762 -32.36 -4.39 7.70
C TYR A 762 -31.78 -3.01 8.10
N ASN A 763 -32.62 -1.97 8.17
CA ASN A 763 -32.16 -0.58 8.35
C ASN A 763 -31.55 -0.27 9.73
N GLN A 764 -31.92 -1.02 10.78
CA GLN A 764 -31.39 -0.76 12.12
C GLN A 764 -29.95 -1.28 12.27
N ALA A 765 -29.68 -2.49 11.77
CA ALA A 765 -28.35 -3.07 11.76
C ALA A 765 -27.35 -2.17 11.02
N VAL A 766 -27.75 -1.63 9.86
CA VAL A 766 -26.91 -0.73 9.05
C VAL A 766 -26.56 0.56 9.81
N SER A 767 -27.49 1.16 10.55
CA SER A 767 -27.22 2.40 11.29
C SER A 767 -26.24 2.19 12.46
N ILE A 768 -26.39 1.08 13.18
CA ILE A 768 -25.54 0.73 14.34
C ILE A 768 -24.13 0.37 13.85
N GLU A 769 -24.05 -0.43 12.79
CA GLU A 769 -22.79 -0.76 12.12
C GLU A 769 -22.07 0.51 11.67
N PHE A 770 -22.77 1.41 10.98
CA PHE A 770 -22.21 2.69 10.55
C PHE A 770 -21.62 3.51 11.71
N MET A 771 -22.30 3.54 12.86
CA MET A 771 -21.84 4.26 14.05
C MET A 771 -20.62 3.59 14.70
N ALA A 772 -20.58 2.25 14.75
CA ALA A 772 -19.42 1.51 15.24
C ALA A 772 -18.21 1.71 14.32
N SER A 773 -18.40 1.57 13.01
CA SER A 773 -17.37 1.84 12.00
C SER A 773 -16.85 3.28 12.09
N HIS A 774 -17.73 4.26 12.31
CA HIS A 774 -17.31 5.66 12.46
C HIS A 774 -16.45 5.87 13.71
N ALA A 775 -16.77 5.19 14.82
CA ALA A 775 -15.94 5.21 16.02
C ALA A 775 -14.55 4.59 15.76
N TYR A 776 -14.51 3.47 15.04
CA TYR A 776 -13.28 2.79 14.63
C TYR A 776 -12.38 3.70 13.77
N ARG A 777 -12.91 4.33 12.71
CA ARG A 777 -12.15 5.30 11.89
C ARG A 777 -11.65 6.48 12.68
N THR A 778 -12.45 6.94 13.65
CA THR A 778 -12.04 8.06 14.49
C THR A 778 -10.81 7.69 15.33
N LEU A 779 -10.76 6.46 15.87
CA LEU A 779 -9.57 5.94 16.54
C LEU A 779 -8.36 5.89 15.59
N GLN A 780 -8.52 5.31 14.39
CA GLN A 780 -7.46 5.25 13.38
C GLN A 780 -6.96 6.64 12.95
N SER A 781 -7.86 7.58 12.65
CA SER A 781 -7.47 8.97 12.31
C SER A 781 -6.77 9.71 13.46
N ARG A 782 -6.88 9.19 14.67
CA ARG A 782 -6.14 9.63 15.86
C ARG A 782 -5.00 8.68 16.20
N GLY A 783 -4.50 7.91 15.23
CA GLY A 783 -3.28 7.10 15.32
C GLY A 783 -3.39 5.85 16.18
N TYR A 784 -4.59 5.30 16.40
CA TYR A 784 -4.72 3.95 16.94
C TYR A 784 -4.55 2.96 15.80
N GLU A 785 -3.57 2.08 15.91
CA GLU A 785 -3.38 0.98 14.96
C GLU A 785 -4.36 -0.16 15.25
N ASN A 786 -4.60 -1.05 14.28
CA ASN A 786 -5.58 -2.13 14.42
C ASN A 786 -5.30 -3.02 15.65
N ASP A 787 -4.03 -3.31 15.95
CA ASP A 787 -3.64 -4.12 17.11
C ASP A 787 -3.76 -3.38 18.46
N GLU A 788 -4.13 -2.09 18.44
CA GLU A 788 -4.46 -1.25 19.58
C GLU A 788 -5.98 -1.07 19.77
N ILE A 789 -6.81 -1.65 18.90
CA ILE A 789 -8.27 -1.61 18.97
C ILE A 789 -8.80 -3.05 19.01
N TYR A 790 -9.48 -3.42 20.09
CA TYR A 790 -10.22 -4.68 20.14
C TYR A 790 -11.66 -4.44 19.67
N PHE A 791 -11.95 -4.79 18.41
CA PHE A 791 -13.27 -4.56 17.83
C PHE A 791 -14.14 -5.82 17.92
N LEU A 792 -14.95 -5.87 18.98
CA LEU A 792 -15.85 -6.97 19.27
C LEU A 792 -17.19 -6.78 18.53
N SER A 793 -17.36 -7.47 17.40
CA SER A 793 -18.58 -7.46 16.59
C SER A 793 -19.23 -8.85 16.49
N TYR A 794 -20.56 -8.91 16.43
CA TYR A 794 -21.31 -10.16 16.24
C TYR A 794 -21.11 -10.80 14.84
N LYS A 795 -20.61 -10.00 13.88
CA LYS A 795 -20.29 -10.42 12.52
C LYS A 795 -18.89 -9.92 12.11
N PRO A 796 -18.14 -10.70 11.30
CA PRO A 796 -16.80 -10.32 10.87
C PRO A 796 -16.77 -9.40 9.65
N ASP A 797 -17.88 -9.28 8.92
CA ASP A 797 -17.99 -8.54 7.67
C ASP A 797 -18.50 -7.11 7.92
N VAL A 798 -17.60 -6.25 8.39
CA VAL A 798 -17.90 -4.84 8.70
C VAL A 798 -17.08 -3.92 7.79
N ASP A 799 -17.75 -2.93 7.20
CA ASP A 799 -17.08 -1.83 6.50
C ASP A 799 -16.65 -0.78 7.54
N THR A 800 -15.41 -0.88 8.02
CA THR A 800 -14.84 0.06 8.96
C THR A 800 -14.31 1.31 8.30
N ASN A 801 -13.87 1.31 7.05
CA ASN A 801 -13.27 2.47 6.41
C ASN A 801 -14.29 3.36 5.62
N GLY A 802 -15.52 2.89 5.41
CA GLY A 802 -16.61 3.60 4.75
C GLY A 802 -16.54 3.64 3.22
N ASP A 803 -15.72 2.79 2.60
CA ASP A 803 -15.58 2.69 1.14
C ASP A 803 -16.68 1.86 0.47
N GLY A 804 -17.56 1.24 1.26
CA GLY A 804 -18.65 0.38 0.79
C GLY A 804 -18.28 -1.10 0.73
N PHE A 805 -17.09 -1.49 1.17
CA PHE A 805 -16.58 -2.85 1.16
C PHE A 805 -16.19 -3.32 2.57
N VAL A 806 -16.16 -4.64 2.72
CA VAL A 806 -15.90 -5.27 4.01
C VAL A 806 -14.39 -5.26 4.30
N ASP A 807 -14.00 -4.69 5.44
CA ASP A 807 -12.61 -4.77 5.92
C ASP A 807 -12.38 -6.10 6.65
N ARG A 808 -11.76 -7.05 5.94
CA ARG A 808 -11.39 -8.34 6.52
C ARG A 808 -10.25 -8.16 7.53
N ASN A 809 -10.28 -8.90 8.63
CA ASN A 809 -9.28 -8.91 9.72
C ASN A 809 -9.30 -7.72 10.70
N VAL A 810 -10.38 -6.94 10.71
CA VAL A 810 -10.55 -5.84 11.66
C VAL A 810 -11.35 -6.22 12.91
N VAL A 811 -12.14 -7.30 12.83
CA VAL A 811 -13.02 -7.76 13.92
C VAL A 811 -12.32 -8.83 14.76
N ASP A 812 -12.11 -8.54 16.05
CA ASP A 812 -11.62 -9.46 17.11
C ASP A 812 -12.76 -10.25 17.78
N GLY A 813 -13.90 -10.27 17.10
CA GLY A 813 -15.14 -10.91 17.50
C GLY A 813 -15.06 -12.44 17.51
N PRO A 814 -16.13 -13.08 17.99
CA PRO A 814 -16.17 -14.53 18.15
C PRO A 814 -16.17 -15.35 16.87
N ILE A 815 -16.36 -14.68 15.73
CA ILE A 815 -16.29 -15.23 14.38
C ILE A 815 -15.37 -14.28 13.61
N THR A 816 -14.32 -14.81 13.02
CA THR A 816 -13.39 -14.07 12.16
C THR A 816 -13.82 -14.10 10.69
N ALA A 817 -13.22 -13.29 9.84
CA ALA A 817 -13.44 -13.36 8.39
C ALA A 817 -13.05 -14.74 7.82
N PHE A 818 -12.01 -15.36 8.39
CA PHE A 818 -11.59 -16.72 8.07
C PHE A 818 -12.66 -17.75 8.44
N ASP A 819 -13.22 -17.67 9.65
CA ASP A 819 -14.31 -18.55 10.10
C ASP A 819 -15.53 -18.48 9.18
N LEU A 820 -15.89 -17.27 8.73
CA LEU A 820 -16.98 -17.07 7.77
C LEU A 820 -16.68 -17.73 6.42
N SER A 821 -15.43 -17.66 5.94
CA SER A 821 -14.99 -18.32 4.70
C SER A 821 -15.06 -19.85 4.78
N GLU A 822 -14.91 -20.42 5.98
CA GLU A 822 -15.11 -21.85 6.26
C GLU A 822 -16.60 -22.23 6.41
N GLY A 823 -17.52 -21.27 6.26
CA GLY A 823 -18.97 -21.47 6.34
C GLY A 823 -19.54 -21.41 7.76
N LYS A 824 -18.80 -20.89 8.75
CA LYS A 824 -19.34 -20.67 10.10
C LYS A 824 -20.23 -19.41 10.09
N PRO A 825 -21.50 -19.50 10.53
CA PRO A 825 -22.39 -18.34 10.53
C PRO A 825 -22.00 -17.34 11.64
N PRO A 826 -22.31 -16.04 11.47
CA PRO A 826 -22.21 -15.04 12.55
C PRO A 826 -22.95 -15.48 13.82
N ARG A 827 -22.45 -15.07 14.99
CA ARG A 827 -23.09 -15.37 16.29
C ARG A 827 -23.18 -14.15 17.19
N ASP A 828 -24.18 -14.14 18.05
CA ASP A 828 -24.36 -13.10 19.06
C ASP A 828 -23.21 -13.07 20.07
N LEU A 829 -22.99 -11.88 20.65
CA LEU A 829 -21.98 -11.65 21.67
C LEU A 829 -22.46 -12.13 23.04
N THR A 830 -21.51 -12.56 23.87
CA THR A 830 -21.74 -13.03 25.23
C THR A 830 -20.93 -12.21 26.23
N ASN A 831 -21.28 -12.29 27.51
CA ASN A 831 -20.47 -11.68 28.56
C ASN A 831 -19.01 -12.18 28.57
N ALA A 832 -18.77 -13.43 28.12
CA ALA A 832 -17.42 -13.99 28.02
C ALA A 832 -16.58 -13.31 26.92
N ASP A 833 -17.21 -12.97 25.79
CA ASP A 833 -16.54 -12.26 24.70
C ASP A 833 -16.10 -10.84 25.16
N VAL A 834 -16.95 -10.16 25.95
CA VAL A 834 -16.58 -8.87 26.55
C VAL A 834 -15.44 -9.03 27.58
N GLN A 835 -15.50 -10.05 28.43
CA GLN A 835 -14.41 -10.35 29.37
C GLN A 835 -13.07 -10.57 28.65
N GLN A 836 -13.07 -11.30 27.53
CA GLN A 836 -11.88 -11.53 26.72
C GLN A 836 -11.25 -10.23 26.20
N ALA A 837 -12.06 -9.27 25.75
CA ALA A 837 -11.57 -7.96 25.35
C ALA A 837 -10.89 -7.20 26.52
N PHE A 838 -11.42 -7.30 27.73
CA PHE A 838 -10.79 -6.74 28.92
C PHE A 838 -9.51 -7.49 29.34
N ASP A 839 -9.46 -8.81 29.15
CA ASP A 839 -8.25 -9.60 29.38
C ASP A 839 -7.13 -9.20 28.43
N TRP A 840 -7.43 -9.07 27.13
CA TRP A 840 -6.51 -8.50 26.13
C TRP A 840 -6.00 -7.11 26.55
N ALA A 841 -6.90 -6.22 26.99
CA ALA A 841 -6.49 -4.88 27.40
C ALA A 841 -5.55 -4.91 28.62
N LYS A 842 -5.74 -5.85 29.56
CA LYS A 842 -4.83 -6.04 30.71
C LYS A 842 -3.44 -6.52 30.27
N GLU A 843 -3.35 -7.36 29.25
CA GLU A 843 -2.07 -7.86 28.71
C GLU A 843 -1.20 -6.73 28.13
N LYS A 844 -1.81 -5.66 27.62
CA LYS A 844 -1.09 -4.45 27.17
C LYS A 844 -0.38 -3.71 28.32
N GLY A 845 -0.79 -3.96 29.56
CA GLY A 845 -0.18 -3.40 30.77
C GLY A 845 -0.57 -1.94 31.04
N LYS A 846 0.34 -1.19 31.67
CA LYS A 846 0.15 0.25 31.90
C LYS A 846 0.22 1.00 30.58
N LEU A 847 -0.76 1.87 30.34
CA LEU A 847 -0.90 2.70 29.15
C LEU A 847 -0.49 4.14 29.48
N GLU A 848 -0.05 4.88 28.47
CA GLU A 848 0.22 6.32 28.57
C GLU A 848 -1.07 7.16 28.43
N GLN A 849 -2.19 6.51 28.10
CA GLN A 849 -3.51 7.12 27.94
C GLN A 849 -4.61 6.27 28.59
N PRO A 850 -5.79 6.86 28.88
CA PRO A 850 -6.93 6.09 29.36
C PRO A 850 -7.33 4.97 28.40
N LEU A 851 -7.75 3.82 28.93
CA LEU A 851 -8.44 2.82 28.13
C LEU A 851 -9.76 3.40 27.64
N ILE A 852 -9.98 3.39 26.34
CA ILE A 852 -11.23 3.84 25.72
C ILE A 852 -12.16 2.63 25.57
N VAL A 853 -13.37 2.69 26.12
CA VAL A 853 -14.38 1.65 25.99
C VAL A 853 -15.61 2.26 25.33
N ILE A 854 -15.98 1.74 24.17
CA ILE A 854 -17.07 2.25 23.34
C ILE A 854 -18.09 1.14 23.19
N PHE A 855 -19.35 1.46 23.46
CA PHE A 855 -20.47 0.56 23.24
C PHE A 855 -21.51 1.25 22.37
N VAL A 856 -21.88 0.63 21.25
CA VAL A 856 -22.84 1.16 20.29
C VAL A 856 -23.89 0.10 20.00
N ASP A 857 -25.11 0.26 20.58
CA ASP A 857 -26.33 -0.49 20.21
C ASP A 857 -27.50 -0.17 21.20
N HIS A 858 -28.12 -1.18 21.83
CA HIS A 858 -29.29 -1.06 22.68
C HIS A 858 -28.96 -1.30 24.14
N ALA A 859 -29.69 -0.60 24.99
CA ALA A 859 -29.63 -0.77 26.43
C ALA A 859 -31.02 -0.70 27.05
N LEU A 860 -31.16 -1.39 28.16
CA LEU A 860 -32.30 -1.38 29.06
C LEU A 860 -31.91 -0.59 30.31
N THR A 861 -32.88 -0.32 31.19
CA THR A 861 -32.57 0.29 32.49
C THR A 861 -31.53 -0.53 33.26
N GLY A 862 -30.33 0.05 33.42
CA GLY A 862 -29.19 -0.54 34.13
C GLY A 862 -28.43 -1.66 33.41
N LYS A 863 -28.68 -1.92 32.11
CA LYS A 863 -28.06 -3.03 31.38
C LYS A 863 -27.84 -2.71 29.91
N LEU A 864 -26.73 -3.14 29.34
CA LEU A 864 -26.44 -3.13 27.90
C LEU A 864 -26.86 -4.48 27.29
N ARG A 865 -27.39 -4.51 26.07
CA ARG A 865 -27.75 -5.77 25.39
C ARG A 865 -26.59 -6.29 24.56
N LEU A 866 -26.27 -7.57 24.69
CA LEU A 866 -25.27 -8.23 23.84
C LEU A 866 -25.92 -9.05 22.71
N ASP A 867 -27.20 -9.39 22.88
CA ASP A 867 -28.03 -10.01 21.86
C ASP A 867 -29.46 -9.41 21.80
N PRO A 868 -30.24 -9.66 20.72
CA PRO A 868 -31.59 -9.10 20.55
C PRO A 868 -32.67 -9.63 21.52
N PHE A 869 -32.40 -10.68 22.28
CA PHE A 869 -33.36 -11.48 23.03
C PHE A 869 -33.13 -11.47 24.55
N SER A 870 -31.97 -11.88 25.04
CA SER A 870 -31.76 -12.20 26.46
C SER A 870 -30.40 -11.84 27.05
N GLU A 871 -29.30 -11.95 26.30
CA GLU A 871 -27.97 -11.70 26.85
C GLU A 871 -27.76 -10.21 27.08
N VAL A 872 -27.33 -9.89 28.30
CA VAL A 872 -27.15 -8.52 28.76
C VAL A 872 -25.89 -8.41 29.61
N LEU A 873 -25.19 -7.29 29.47
CA LEU A 873 -24.11 -6.87 30.34
C LEU A 873 -24.66 -5.83 31.33
N THR A 874 -24.74 -6.17 32.62
CA THR A 874 -25.28 -5.24 33.61
C THR A 874 -24.30 -4.11 33.92
N ALA A 875 -24.81 -2.96 34.37
CA ALA A 875 -23.97 -1.85 34.82
C ALA A 875 -22.97 -2.27 35.92
N GLN A 876 -23.38 -3.21 36.78
CA GLN A 876 -22.52 -3.74 37.83
C GLN A 876 -21.43 -4.68 37.28
N ASP A 877 -21.75 -5.49 36.29
CA ASP A 877 -20.76 -6.40 35.67
C ASP A 877 -19.72 -5.62 34.87
N LEU A 878 -20.15 -4.66 34.05
CA LEU A 878 -19.23 -3.74 33.36
C LEU A 878 -18.40 -2.93 34.36
N GLY A 879 -19.01 -2.45 35.45
CA GLY A 879 -18.30 -1.79 36.54
C GLY A 879 -17.20 -2.65 37.15
N ARG A 880 -17.45 -3.96 37.37
CA ARG A 880 -16.44 -4.91 37.87
C ARG A 880 -15.31 -5.16 36.86
N LEU A 881 -15.62 -5.26 35.56
CA LEU A 881 -14.60 -5.41 34.52
C LEU A 881 -13.65 -4.20 34.49
N LEU A 882 -14.22 -3.00 34.57
CA LEU A 882 -13.46 -1.75 34.64
C LEU A 882 -12.65 -1.67 35.95
N ASP A 883 -13.24 -2.03 37.10
CA ASP A 883 -12.53 -2.05 38.38
C ASP A 883 -11.36 -3.04 38.35
N ASP A 884 -11.55 -4.26 37.83
CA ASP A 884 -10.50 -5.26 37.66
C ASP A 884 -9.36 -4.73 36.77
N TYR A 885 -9.70 -4.18 35.61
CA TYR A 885 -8.72 -3.57 34.71
C TYR A 885 -7.94 -2.42 35.38
N GLN A 886 -8.63 -1.49 36.03
CA GLN A 886 -8.00 -0.34 36.69
C GLN A 886 -7.14 -0.77 37.88
N ASN A 887 -7.54 -1.81 38.62
CA ASN A 887 -6.75 -2.35 39.72
C ASN A 887 -5.45 -3.00 39.22
N VAL A 888 -5.50 -3.74 38.12
CA VAL A 888 -4.34 -4.42 37.54
C VAL A 888 -3.37 -3.43 36.89
N THR A 889 -3.90 -2.48 36.10
CA THR A 889 -3.07 -1.63 35.23
C THR A 889 -2.78 -0.24 35.80
N GLN A 890 -3.58 0.22 36.76
CA GLN A 890 -3.58 1.59 37.29
C GLN A 890 -3.93 2.66 36.23
N ASN A 891 -4.47 2.27 35.08
CA ASN A 891 -4.86 3.19 34.02
C ASN A 891 -6.24 3.81 34.31
N PRO A 892 -6.47 5.09 33.94
CA PRO A 892 -7.83 5.65 33.87
C PRO A 892 -8.66 4.96 32.77
N THR A 893 -9.99 5.10 32.85
CA THR A 893 -10.91 4.60 31.82
C THR A 893 -11.84 5.70 31.32
N ILE A 894 -12.16 5.68 30.03
CA ILE A 894 -13.19 6.52 29.42
C ILE A 894 -14.20 5.60 28.75
N VAL A 895 -15.45 5.66 29.21
CA VAL A 895 -16.55 4.81 28.76
C VAL A 895 -17.54 5.67 27.98
N ILE A 896 -17.75 5.37 26.71
CA ILE A 896 -18.70 6.05 25.82
C ILE A 896 -19.82 5.08 25.49
N LEU A 897 -21.04 5.40 25.90
CA LEU A 897 -22.22 4.56 25.71
C LEU A 897 -23.23 5.25 24.80
N GLU A 898 -23.41 4.68 23.61
CA GLU A 898 -24.44 5.07 22.65
C GLU A 898 -25.53 4.02 22.62
N ALA A 899 -26.56 4.23 23.44
CA ALA A 899 -27.74 3.38 23.51
C ALA A 899 -28.87 4.05 24.31
N CYS A 900 -30.11 3.56 24.13
CA CYS A 900 -31.26 3.97 24.93
C CYS A 900 -31.05 3.72 26.43
N HIS A 901 -31.59 4.55 27.31
CA HIS A 901 -31.54 4.40 28.77
C HIS A 901 -30.13 4.39 29.38
N THR A 902 -29.09 4.81 28.67
CA THR A 902 -27.69 4.67 29.11
C THR A 902 -27.35 5.47 30.36
N GLY A 903 -28.00 6.60 30.60
CA GLY A 903 -27.84 7.38 31.83
C GLY A 903 -28.23 6.60 33.10
N SER A 904 -29.12 5.60 32.98
CA SER A 904 -29.50 4.75 34.12
C SER A 904 -28.36 3.85 34.63
N LEU A 905 -27.29 3.66 33.84
CA LEU A 905 -26.13 2.85 34.23
C LEU A 905 -25.22 3.57 35.23
N ILE A 906 -25.12 4.91 35.14
CA ILE A 906 -24.21 5.74 35.96
C ILE A 906 -24.43 5.45 37.45
N GLY A 907 -25.67 5.61 37.93
CA GLY A 907 -26.03 5.39 39.34
C GLY A 907 -26.20 3.92 39.76
N ARG A 908 -25.88 2.94 38.89
CA ARG A 908 -26.10 1.50 39.13
C ARG A 908 -24.80 0.68 39.15
N GLY A 909 -23.70 1.32 39.54
CA GLY A 909 -22.41 0.67 39.72
C GLY A 909 -21.43 0.84 38.56
N LEU A 910 -21.78 1.65 37.55
CA LEU A 910 -20.85 1.98 36.47
C LEU A 910 -19.91 3.14 36.83
N ALA A 911 -20.36 4.12 37.62
CA ALA A 911 -19.49 5.20 38.10
C ALA A 911 -18.39 4.66 39.02
N GLY A 912 -17.20 5.28 38.97
CA GLY A 912 -16.03 4.84 39.76
C GLY A 912 -14.90 5.86 39.74
N PRO A 913 -13.86 5.70 40.58
CA PRO A 913 -12.73 6.62 40.63
C PRO A 913 -11.89 6.55 39.34
N ASN A 914 -11.35 7.69 38.90
CA ASN A 914 -10.51 7.81 37.69
C ASN A 914 -11.18 7.24 36.42
N ARG A 915 -12.52 7.34 36.35
CA ARG A 915 -13.35 6.86 35.25
C ARG A 915 -14.19 8.01 34.75
N VAL A 916 -14.20 8.22 33.44
CA VAL A 916 -15.13 9.12 32.76
C VAL A 916 -16.22 8.27 32.13
N VAL A 917 -17.49 8.53 32.42
CA VAL A 917 -18.64 7.84 31.82
C VAL A 917 -19.46 8.88 31.05
N ILE A 918 -19.63 8.66 29.75
CA ILE A 918 -20.35 9.54 28.83
C ILE A 918 -21.47 8.73 28.19
N THR A 919 -22.69 9.21 28.33
CA THR A 919 -23.88 8.53 27.80
C THR A 919 -24.58 9.41 26.77
N SER A 920 -25.03 8.81 25.67
CA SER A 920 -25.72 9.55 24.61
C SER A 920 -27.08 10.09 25.05
N THR A 921 -27.67 9.53 26.10
CA THR A 921 -28.94 9.97 26.68
C THR A 921 -29.00 9.69 28.19
N GLY A 922 -30.02 10.19 28.86
CA GLY A 922 -30.34 9.91 30.26
C GLY A 922 -31.06 8.57 30.42
N GLU A 923 -32.14 8.53 31.20
CA GLU A 923 -33.04 7.37 31.26
C GLU A 923 -34.03 7.30 30.08
N ASN A 924 -33.91 8.19 29.10
CA ASN A 924 -34.79 8.29 27.93
C ASN A 924 -34.26 7.47 26.73
N GLN A 925 -34.96 7.53 25.60
CA GLN A 925 -34.48 6.98 24.33
C GLN A 925 -33.26 7.75 23.79
N ALA A 926 -32.44 7.06 23.01
CA ALA A 926 -31.46 7.66 22.11
C ALA A 926 -32.10 7.78 20.72
N TYR A 927 -31.82 8.86 20.00
CA TYR A 927 -32.39 9.14 18.68
C TYR A 927 -31.28 9.25 17.65
N TYR A 928 -31.49 8.60 16.51
CA TYR A 928 -30.66 8.69 15.32
C TYR A 928 -31.52 8.58 14.07
N ASP A 929 -30.98 8.99 12.92
CA ASP A 929 -31.65 8.80 11.64
C ASP A 929 -31.44 7.38 11.07
N ASN A 930 -32.16 7.04 10.01
CA ASN A 930 -32.19 5.69 9.45
C ASN A 930 -30.87 5.25 8.78
N LEU A 931 -29.89 6.15 8.68
CA LEU A 931 -28.57 5.89 8.10
C LEU A 931 -27.45 5.98 9.14
N GLY A 932 -27.76 6.26 10.42
CA GLY A 932 -26.76 6.53 11.45
C GLY A 932 -25.91 7.80 11.20
N SER A 933 -26.20 8.54 10.11
CA SER A 933 -25.51 9.76 9.69
C SER A 933 -25.77 10.94 10.64
N PHE A 934 -26.82 10.83 11.45
CA PHE A 934 -27.20 11.81 12.44
C PHE A 934 -27.42 11.12 13.80
N SER A 935 -26.42 11.16 14.68
CA SER A 935 -26.46 10.57 16.03
C SER A 935 -25.57 11.33 17.01
N PHE A 936 -25.71 11.10 18.32
CA PHE A 936 -24.84 11.71 19.33
C PHE A 936 -23.37 11.30 19.11
N SER A 937 -23.10 10.00 19.05
CA SER A 937 -21.76 9.43 18.86
C SER A 937 -21.11 9.94 17.58
N LYS A 938 -21.84 10.03 16.45
CA LYS A 938 -21.32 10.59 15.21
C LYS A 938 -20.73 11.99 15.43
N PHE A 939 -21.54 12.91 15.97
CA PHE A 939 -21.07 14.27 16.25
C PHE A 939 -19.97 14.30 17.32
N TYR A 940 -20.05 13.42 18.30
CA TYR A 940 -19.08 13.37 19.38
C TYR A 940 -17.70 12.95 18.87
N PHE A 941 -17.64 11.87 18.09
CA PHE A 941 -16.42 11.39 17.45
C PHE A 941 -15.87 12.39 16.41
N ASP A 942 -16.73 13.12 15.68
CA ASP A 942 -16.26 14.18 14.79
C ASP A 942 -15.52 15.30 15.55
N ASN A 943 -15.97 15.68 16.76
CA ASN A 943 -15.27 16.67 17.57
C ASN A 943 -13.98 16.08 18.18
N LEU A 944 -13.98 14.81 18.60
CA LEU A 944 -12.77 14.13 19.07
C LEU A 944 -11.71 14.01 17.96
N ARG A 945 -12.11 13.73 16.71
CA ARG A 945 -11.23 13.73 15.54
C ARG A 945 -10.51 15.07 15.36
N ARG A 946 -11.22 16.18 15.60
CA ARG A 946 -10.68 17.56 15.53
C ARG A 946 -9.73 17.90 16.70
N GLY A 947 -9.50 16.97 17.62
CA GLY A 947 -8.63 17.18 18.77
C GLY A 947 -9.31 17.87 19.96
N GLU A 948 -10.65 17.99 19.98
CA GLU A 948 -11.35 18.45 21.17
C GLU A 948 -11.18 17.45 22.32
N ASN A 949 -11.10 17.96 23.56
CA ASN A 949 -11.15 17.10 24.74
C ASN A 949 -12.55 16.51 24.93
N PHE A 950 -12.65 15.41 25.68
CA PHE A 950 -13.91 14.69 25.88
C PHE A 950 -15.02 15.57 26.49
N PHE A 951 -14.67 16.59 27.29
CA PHE A 951 -15.67 17.49 27.86
C PHE A 951 -16.20 18.51 26.85
N ASP A 952 -15.32 19.16 26.09
CA ASP A 952 -15.73 20.20 25.13
C ASP A 952 -16.51 19.57 23.98
N ALA A 953 -16.06 18.42 23.48
CA ALA A 953 -16.83 17.62 22.53
C ALA A 953 -18.23 17.29 23.06
N PHE A 954 -18.35 16.94 24.34
CA PHE A 954 -19.63 16.59 24.97
C PHE A 954 -20.55 17.81 25.04
N GLN A 955 -20.04 18.96 25.45
CA GLN A 955 -20.84 20.19 25.51
C GLN A 955 -21.27 20.66 24.13
N THR A 956 -20.39 20.59 23.13
CA THR A 956 -20.70 20.92 21.74
C THR A 956 -21.87 20.09 21.23
N VAL A 957 -21.86 18.78 21.44
CA VAL A 957 -22.95 17.90 20.98
C VAL A 957 -24.23 18.12 21.80
N LYS A 958 -24.13 18.27 23.12
CA LYS A 958 -25.28 18.55 24.00
C LYS A 958 -26.00 19.83 23.58
N ASP A 959 -25.27 20.89 23.27
CA ASP A 959 -25.82 22.14 22.77
C ASP A 959 -26.42 21.99 21.37
N LYS A 960 -25.75 21.25 20.49
CA LYS A 960 -26.22 20.98 19.12
C LYS A 960 -27.56 20.22 19.12
N LEU A 961 -27.69 19.13 19.88
CA LEU A 961 -28.91 18.32 19.95
C LEU A 961 -30.16 19.14 20.30
N SER A 962 -30.02 20.13 21.19
CA SER A 962 -31.11 21.03 21.56
C SER A 962 -31.66 21.88 20.40
N ARG A 963 -30.82 22.16 19.39
CA ARG A 963 -31.15 23.06 18.25
C ARG A 963 -31.76 22.33 17.05
N TYR A 964 -31.63 21.01 16.97
CA TYR A 964 -32.13 20.20 15.85
C TYR A 964 -33.63 19.88 15.91
N GLY A 965 -34.32 20.33 16.95
CA GLY A 965 -35.76 20.13 17.11
C GLY A 965 -36.12 18.71 17.58
N HIS A 966 -37.41 18.40 17.56
CA HIS A 966 -37.93 17.11 18.04
C HIS A 966 -37.60 16.00 17.01
N PRO A 967 -37.14 14.80 17.44
CA PRO A 967 -37.02 14.32 18.82
C PRO A 967 -35.66 14.57 19.49
N PHE A 968 -34.64 15.01 18.74
CA PHE A 968 -33.26 15.15 19.22
C PHE A 968 -33.12 16.10 20.41
N ASN A 969 -33.97 17.13 20.50
CA ASN A 969 -34.02 18.04 21.64
C ASN A 969 -34.51 17.40 22.96
N LYS A 970 -35.00 16.15 22.94
CA LYS A 970 -35.35 15.35 24.12
C LYS A 970 -34.23 14.39 24.55
N GLN A 971 -33.22 14.20 23.71
CA GLN A 971 -32.05 13.43 24.06
C GLN A 971 -31.18 14.30 24.97
N ILE A 972 -30.92 13.81 26.18
CA ILE A 972 -30.18 14.55 27.21
C ILE A 972 -28.94 13.73 27.54
N PRO A 973 -27.82 13.94 26.82
CA PRO A 973 -26.56 13.29 27.14
C PRO A 973 -26.12 13.57 28.58
N GLN A 974 -25.48 12.59 29.22
CA GLN A 974 -24.96 12.71 30.58
C GLN A 974 -23.45 12.44 30.61
N LEU A 975 -22.77 13.04 31.59
CA LEU A 975 -21.35 12.86 31.85
C LEU A 975 -21.16 12.79 33.37
N ASP A 976 -20.49 11.74 33.83
CA ASP A 976 -20.03 11.53 35.22
C ASP A 976 -18.52 11.29 35.17
N ASP A 977 -17.75 12.08 35.91
CA ASP A 977 -16.30 11.89 35.98
C ASP A 977 -15.66 12.11 37.35
N ASP A 978 -16.48 12.26 38.39
CA ASP A 978 -16.03 12.30 39.78
C ASP A 978 -16.37 11.02 40.56
N GLY A 979 -17.10 10.08 39.93
CA GLY A 979 -17.42 8.77 40.47
C GLY A 979 -18.50 8.78 41.55
N ASP A 980 -19.25 9.87 41.72
CA ASP A 980 -20.34 9.96 42.69
C ASP A 980 -21.66 9.31 42.21
N GLY A 981 -21.71 8.90 40.94
CA GLY A 981 -22.86 8.26 40.32
C GLY A 981 -23.99 9.24 39.97
N GLN A 982 -23.69 10.54 39.92
CA GLN A 982 -24.62 11.61 39.60
C GLN A 982 -24.02 12.53 38.54
N ALA A 983 -24.60 12.49 37.33
CA ALA A 983 -24.29 13.45 36.27
C ALA A 983 -24.88 14.85 36.58
N ASN A 984 -24.27 15.55 37.54
CA ASN A 984 -24.75 16.78 38.16
C ASN A 984 -24.11 18.05 37.57
N GLY A 985 -23.19 17.93 36.61
CA GLY A 985 -22.67 18.98 35.71
C GLY A 985 -21.90 20.14 36.36
N SER A 986 -22.08 20.37 37.66
CA SER A 986 -21.40 21.39 38.47
C SER A 986 -20.15 20.84 39.15
N ARG A 987 -20.02 19.51 39.25
CA ARG A 987 -18.84 18.80 39.73
C ARG A 987 -18.15 18.00 38.63
N ASP A 988 -18.92 17.60 37.61
CA ASP A 988 -18.45 16.86 36.44
C ASP A 988 -17.66 17.69 35.41
N GLY A 989 -16.81 16.99 34.66
CA GLY A 989 -15.99 17.52 33.58
C GLY A 989 -14.58 17.88 33.96
N ARG A 990 -14.07 17.43 35.12
CA ARG A 990 -12.70 17.73 35.56
C ARG A 990 -11.67 16.78 34.97
N LEU A 991 -11.98 15.49 34.91
CA LEU A 991 -11.14 14.48 34.26
C LEU A 991 -11.31 14.55 32.75
N ALA A 992 -12.55 14.69 32.27
CA ALA A 992 -12.86 14.72 30.84
C ALA A 992 -12.18 15.88 30.09
N ARG A 993 -11.97 17.04 30.72
CA ARG A 993 -11.22 18.17 30.12
C ARG A 993 -9.73 17.92 29.94
N LYS A 994 -9.17 16.99 30.69
CA LYS A 994 -7.72 16.69 30.68
C LYS A 994 -7.37 15.58 29.69
N ALA A 995 -8.37 14.88 29.17
CA ALA A 995 -8.19 13.79 28.24
C ALA A 995 -8.62 14.24 26.84
N CYS A 996 -7.86 13.84 25.84
CA CYS A 996 -8.20 13.95 24.44
C CYS A 996 -7.93 12.60 23.79
N LEU A 997 -8.59 12.31 22.66
CA LEU A 997 -8.35 11.09 21.92
C LEU A 997 -6.98 11.16 21.27
N ASN A 998 -6.00 10.54 21.93
CA ASN A 998 -4.59 10.60 21.57
C ASN A 998 -4.02 12.02 21.41
N GLY A 999 -4.09 12.82 22.48
CA GLY A 999 -3.53 14.19 22.54
C GLY A 999 -4.49 15.29 22.09
N CYS A 1000 -4.28 16.52 22.56
CA CYS A 1000 -5.18 17.68 22.35
C CYS A 1000 -4.62 18.64 21.29
N PHE A 1001 -4.37 18.15 20.08
CA PHE A 1001 -3.85 18.95 18.95
C PHE A 1001 -4.92 19.08 17.86
N GLY A 1002 -5.10 20.30 17.36
CA GLY A 1002 -6.22 20.68 16.48
C GLY A 1002 -5.94 20.59 14.99
N ALA A 1003 -7.04 20.50 14.21
CA ALA A 1003 -7.14 20.49 12.74
C ALA A 1003 -6.25 19.47 12.02
N LEU A 1004 -6.79 18.27 11.79
CA LEU A 1004 -6.22 17.31 10.85
C LEU A 1004 -6.39 17.83 9.40
N SER A 1005 -5.52 17.40 8.50
CA SER A 1005 -5.78 17.46 7.06
C SER A 1005 -7.15 16.86 6.73
N GLY A 1006 -7.84 17.37 5.71
CA GLY A 1006 -9.17 16.87 5.34
C GLY A 1006 -10.36 17.44 6.12
N GLU A 1007 -10.20 18.53 6.88
CA GLU A 1007 -11.33 19.11 7.63
C GLU A 1007 -12.30 19.85 6.71
N ILE A 1008 -13.56 19.41 6.70
CA ILE A 1008 -14.64 20.04 5.93
C ILE A 1008 -15.31 21.17 6.73
N THR A 1009 -15.43 22.33 6.10
CA THR A 1009 -16.23 23.47 6.54
C THR A 1009 -17.56 23.52 5.78
N LEU A 1010 -18.67 23.74 6.50
CA LEU A 1010 -20.00 23.91 5.91
C LEU A 1010 -20.72 25.14 6.46
N GLU A 1011 -21.06 26.07 5.57
CA GLU A 1011 -21.80 27.29 5.90
C GLU A 1011 -23.09 27.36 5.08
N ALA A 1012 -24.24 27.26 5.76
CA ALA A 1012 -25.54 27.38 5.11
C ALA A 1012 -25.75 28.81 4.58
N GLU A 1013 -25.89 28.96 3.27
CA GLU A 1013 -26.26 30.25 2.66
C GLU A 1013 -27.79 30.44 2.63
N THR A 1014 -28.55 29.34 2.69
CA THR A 1014 -30.01 29.36 2.85
C THR A 1014 -30.41 29.84 4.24
N ALA A 1015 -31.28 30.85 4.32
CA ALA A 1015 -31.77 31.39 5.59
C ALA A 1015 -33.11 30.78 6.04
N SER A 1016 -33.30 30.65 7.36
CA SER A 1016 -34.58 30.24 7.96
C SER A 1016 -35.71 31.18 7.52
N SER A 1017 -36.82 30.61 7.04
CA SER A 1017 -37.88 31.36 6.34
C SER A 1017 -39.25 30.70 6.51
N ASN A 1018 -40.33 31.45 6.22
CA ASN A 1018 -41.66 30.85 6.04
C ASN A 1018 -41.81 30.31 4.62
N VAL A 1019 -42.46 29.16 4.48
CA VAL A 1019 -42.76 28.49 3.20
C VAL A 1019 -44.26 28.28 3.05
N THR A 1020 -44.72 28.04 1.82
CA THR A 1020 -46.13 27.72 1.51
C THR A 1020 -46.29 26.27 1.02
N PRO A 1021 -47.49 25.66 1.14
CA PRO A 1021 -47.70 24.29 0.71
C PRO A 1021 -47.32 24.09 -0.77
N GLY A 1022 -46.59 23.02 -1.09
CA GLY A 1022 -46.18 22.68 -2.46
C GLY A 1022 -45.12 23.61 -3.09
N GLN A 1023 -44.55 24.55 -2.34
CA GLN A 1023 -43.49 25.44 -2.84
C GLN A 1023 -42.20 24.66 -3.15
N THR A 1024 -41.61 24.85 -4.34
CA THR A 1024 -40.21 24.45 -4.57
C THR A 1024 -39.30 25.53 -3.98
N PHE A 1025 -38.45 25.15 -3.02
CA PHE A 1025 -37.57 26.06 -2.29
C PHE A 1025 -36.09 25.74 -2.58
N PRO A 1026 -35.27 26.75 -2.93
CA PRO A 1026 -33.86 26.56 -3.23
C PRO A 1026 -33.04 26.35 -1.94
N LEU A 1027 -32.10 25.41 -2.01
CA LEU A 1027 -31.13 25.10 -0.95
C LEU A 1027 -29.72 25.40 -1.47
N SER A 1028 -28.91 26.10 -0.67
CA SER A 1028 -27.55 26.53 -1.00
C SER A 1028 -26.68 26.48 0.25
N VAL A 1029 -25.48 25.94 0.09
CA VAL A 1029 -24.46 25.83 1.14
C VAL A 1029 -23.08 26.07 0.55
N ARG A 1030 -22.19 26.72 1.30
CA ARG A 1030 -20.77 26.79 0.97
C ARG A 1030 -20.06 25.64 1.68
N ALA A 1031 -19.28 24.88 0.94
CA ALA A 1031 -18.49 23.77 1.43
C ALA A 1031 -17.02 23.94 1.02
N GLY A 1032 -16.09 23.78 1.95
CA GLY A 1032 -14.65 23.83 1.69
C GLY A 1032 -13.93 22.76 2.51
N ILE A 1033 -12.75 22.34 2.07
CA ILE A 1033 -11.93 21.34 2.76
C ILE A 1033 -10.49 21.83 2.84
N THR A 1034 -9.78 21.56 3.94
CA THR A 1034 -8.38 21.99 4.12
C THR A 1034 -7.41 21.25 3.20
N GLU A 1035 -7.66 19.97 2.95
CA GLU A 1035 -6.84 19.06 2.14
C GLU A 1035 -7.71 17.94 1.56
N GLY A 1036 -7.38 17.36 0.42
CA GLY A 1036 -8.25 16.39 -0.26
C GLY A 1036 -9.45 17.02 -1.00
N ARG A 1037 -10.52 16.25 -1.23
CA ARG A 1037 -11.74 16.72 -1.91
C ARG A 1037 -13.03 16.26 -1.21
N ILE A 1038 -14.07 17.07 -1.37
CA ILE A 1038 -15.43 16.73 -0.95
C ILE A 1038 -16.00 15.73 -1.97
N LYS A 1039 -16.29 14.51 -1.52
CA LYS A 1039 -16.89 13.42 -2.29
C LYS A 1039 -18.33 13.74 -2.69
N ARG A 1040 -19.13 14.26 -1.75
CA ARG A 1040 -20.51 14.70 -2.00
C ARG A 1040 -21.03 15.67 -0.95
N VAL A 1041 -22.05 16.46 -1.32
CA VAL A 1041 -22.81 17.34 -0.41
C VAL A 1041 -24.29 17.08 -0.59
N TRP A 1042 -25.03 16.97 0.51
CA TRP A 1042 -26.48 16.78 0.51
C TRP A 1042 -27.16 17.54 1.64
N ALA A 1043 -28.48 17.69 1.58
CA ALA A 1043 -29.29 18.24 2.65
C ALA A 1043 -30.25 17.18 3.20
N LEU A 1044 -30.21 16.98 4.52
CA LEU A 1044 -31.21 16.21 5.26
C LEU A 1044 -32.35 17.14 5.66
N VAL A 1045 -33.58 16.79 5.32
CA VAL A 1045 -34.78 17.61 5.62
C VAL A 1045 -35.68 16.88 6.61
N LEU A 1046 -35.55 17.15 7.90
CA LEU A 1046 -36.44 16.59 8.92
C LEU A 1046 -37.81 17.25 8.83
N THR A 1047 -38.79 16.51 8.29
CA THR A 1047 -40.16 17.00 8.08
C THR A 1047 -41.02 16.85 9.35
N PRO A 1048 -42.13 17.61 9.49
CA PRO A 1048 -43.03 17.53 10.65
C PRO A 1048 -43.54 16.11 10.94
N GLU A 1049 -43.85 15.33 9.89
CA GLU A 1049 -44.29 13.95 10.00
C GLU A 1049 -43.13 13.01 10.35
N ALA A 1050 -41.95 13.22 9.76
CA ALA A 1050 -40.72 12.51 10.12
C ALA A 1050 -40.20 12.89 11.51
N SER A 1051 -40.70 13.95 12.16
CA SER A 1051 -40.38 14.27 13.56
C SER A 1051 -41.33 13.58 14.56
N LYS A 1052 -42.61 13.38 14.19
CA LYS A 1052 -43.66 12.93 15.10
C LYS A 1052 -43.85 11.41 15.14
N GLN A 1053 -43.59 10.71 14.04
CA GLN A 1053 -43.94 9.30 13.88
C GLN A 1053 -42.75 8.41 14.24
N ARG A 1054 -42.82 7.79 15.42
CA ARG A 1054 -41.79 6.93 16.00
C ARG A 1054 -42.38 5.62 16.51
N ASN A 1055 -41.61 4.52 16.45
CA ASN A 1055 -41.99 3.27 17.12
C ASN A 1055 -41.72 3.35 18.65
N GLU A 1056 -42.08 2.31 19.39
CA GLU A 1056 -41.88 2.22 20.85
C GLU A 1056 -40.40 2.29 21.28
N GLU A 1057 -39.48 2.07 20.34
CA GLU A 1057 -38.03 2.09 20.55
C GLU A 1057 -37.38 3.42 20.15
N GLY A 1058 -38.13 4.36 19.56
CA GLY A 1058 -37.66 5.70 19.22
C GLY A 1058 -37.19 5.90 17.78
N PHE A 1059 -37.41 4.92 16.88
CA PHE A 1059 -37.02 4.98 15.47
C PHE A 1059 -38.02 5.72 14.59
N SER A 1060 -37.52 6.47 13.60
CA SER A 1060 -38.38 7.12 12.60
C SER A 1060 -39.11 6.11 11.73
N LEU A 1061 -40.44 6.06 11.84
CA LEU A 1061 -41.29 5.30 10.92
C LEU A 1061 -41.32 5.95 9.51
N ILE A 1062 -40.75 7.15 9.38
CA ILE A 1062 -40.73 7.95 8.16
C ILE A 1062 -39.28 8.42 7.92
N PRO A 1063 -38.55 7.85 6.95
CA PRO A 1063 -37.24 8.33 6.56
C PRO A 1063 -37.23 9.82 6.26
N THR A 1064 -36.12 10.44 6.65
CA THR A 1064 -35.80 11.84 6.41
C THR A 1064 -35.44 12.03 4.94
N PRO A 1065 -36.16 12.88 4.18
CA PRO A 1065 -35.79 13.23 2.82
C PRO A 1065 -34.33 13.71 2.70
N ILE A 1066 -33.66 13.22 1.66
CA ILE A 1066 -32.29 13.59 1.26
C ILE A 1066 -32.36 14.38 -0.05
N VAL A 1067 -31.68 15.52 -0.11
CA VAL A 1067 -31.51 16.32 -1.33
C VAL A 1067 -30.03 16.35 -1.68
N ASN A 1068 -29.60 15.58 -2.68
CA ASN A 1068 -28.24 15.66 -3.20
C ASN A 1068 -28.02 17.03 -3.87
N LEU A 1069 -26.97 17.73 -3.45
CA LEU A 1069 -26.63 19.04 -3.99
C LEU A 1069 -25.57 18.88 -5.08
N GLN A 1070 -25.62 19.76 -6.07
CA GLN A 1070 -24.67 19.81 -7.18
C GLN A 1070 -23.73 21.01 -7.02
N PRO A 1071 -22.45 20.89 -7.40
CA PRO A 1071 -21.53 22.02 -7.38
C PRO A 1071 -22.00 23.10 -8.35
N GLY A 1072 -21.95 24.36 -7.91
CA GLY A 1072 -22.26 25.53 -8.71
C GLY A 1072 -21.08 25.96 -9.57
N SER A 1073 -21.21 27.12 -10.22
CA SER A 1073 -20.11 27.73 -11.01
C SER A 1073 -18.92 28.19 -10.17
N ASP A 1074 -19.14 28.41 -8.86
CA ASP A 1074 -18.10 28.51 -7.83
C ASP A 1074 -17.96 27.12 -7.19
N SER A 1075 -16.78 26.50 -7.31
CA SER A 1075 -16.51 25.13 -6.83
C SER A 1075 -16.73 24.95 -5.32
N SER A 1076 -16.79 26.04 -4.56
CA SER A 1076 -17.09 26.01 -3.12
C SER A 1076 -18.59 26.09 -2.78
N ARG A 1077 -19.48 26.32 -3.77
CA ARG A 1077 -20.92 26.46 -3.55
C ARG A 1077 -21.69 25.26 -4.08
N TRP A 1078 -22.57 24.69 -3.26
CA TRP A 1078 -23.39 23.52 -3.59
C TRP A 1078 -24.88 23.85 -3.51
N GLN A 1079 -25.65 23.42 -4.51
CA GLN A 1079 -27.03 23.86 -4.71
C GLN A 1079 -28.00 22.72 -5.05
N GLY A 1080 -29.26 22.90 -4.67
CA GLY A 1080 -30.35 21.96 -4.94
C GLY A 1080 -31.72 22.56 -4.62
N THR A 1081 -32.79 21.77 -4.70
CA THR A 1081 -34.15 22.24 -4.38
C THR A 1081 -34.94 21.21 -3.60
N PHE A 1082 -35.84 21.67 -2.73
CA PHE A 1082 -36.78 20.83 -2.00
C PHE A 1082 -38.21 21.33 -2.21
N ASN A 1083 -39.15 20.43 -2.51
CA ASN A 1083 -40.55 20.77 -2.79
C ASN A 1083 -41.57 20.03 -1.88
N GLY A 1084 -41.11 19.35 -0.85
CA GLY A 1084 -41.93 18.47 0.02
C GLY A 1084 -42.67 19.16 1.18
N PHE A 1085 -43.04 20.44 1.06
CA PHE A 1085 -43.78 21.14 2.13
C PHE A 1085 -45.27 20.81 2.10
N GLN A 1086 -45.66 19.81 2.90
CA GLN A 1086 -47.02 19.25 2.94
C GLN A 1086 -47.76 19.55 4.23
N TYR A 1087 -47.15 19.30 5.39
CA TYR A 1087 -47.82 19.37 6.69
C TYR A 1087 -47.38 20.60 7.47
N LYS A 1088 -48.33 21.21 8.18
CA LYS A 1088 -48.06 22.35 9.05
C LYS A 1088 -47.03 21.96 10.11
N GLY A 1089 -45.98 22.79 10.24
CA GLY A 1089 -44.91 22.55 11.19
C GLY A 1089 -43.56 23.13 10.74
N GLN A 1090 -42.52 22.71 11.44
CA GLN A 1090 -41.14 23.07 11.16
C GLN A 1090 -40.47 21.97 10.33
N TYR A 1091 -39.81 22.38 9.26
CA TYR A 1091 -38.92 21.58 8.43
C TYR A 1091 -37.49 21.98 8.80
N VAL A 1092 -36.74 21.09 9.42
CA VAL A 1092 -35.36 21.36 9.85
C VAL A 1092 -34.42 20.83 8.79
N VAL A 1093 -33.70 21.72 8.12
CA VAL A 1093 -32.74 21.37 7.05
C VAL A 1093 -31.33 21.40 7.63
N THR A 1094 -30.60 20.31 7.47
CA THR A 1094 -29.18 20.19 7.84
C THR A 1094 -28.39 19.81 6.60
N PHE A 1095 -27.47 20.67 6.17
CA PHE A 1095 -26.52 20.33 5.12
C PHE A 1095 -25.42 19.44 5.67
N MET A 1096 -25.03 18.46 4.88
CA MET A 1096 -24.03 17.44 5.16
C MET A 1096 -23.04 17.39 4.01
N ALA A 1097 -21.78 17.08 4.29
CA ALA A 1097 -20.75 16.87 3.28
C ALA A 1097 -19.81 15.77 3.74
N GLU A 1098 -19.39 14.93 2.79
CA GLU A 1098 -18.51 13.79 2.98
C GLU A 1098 -17.22 14.02 2.18
N ASP A 1099 -16.06 13.72 2.76
CA ASP A 1099 -14.79 13.68 2.04
C ASP A 1099 -14.55 12.30 1.41
N ASN A 1100 -13.40 12.11 0.78
CA ASN A 1100 -13.03 10.82 0.18
C ASN A 1100 -12.66 9.75 1.21
N GLU A 1101 -12.43 10.12 2.47
CA GLU A 1101 -12.14 9.20 3.57
C GLU A 1101 -13.44 8.79 4.31
N GLY A 1102 -14.61 9.19 3.79
CA GLY A 1102 -15.91 8.87 4.37
C GLY A 1102 -16.28 9.69 5.61
N PHE A 1103 -15.50 10.72 5.98
CA PHE A 1103 -15.84 11.59 7.09
C PHE A 1103 -16.89 12.61 6.67
N ILE A 1104 -17.97 12.64 7.44
CA ILE A 1104 -19.10 13.53 7.20
C ILE A 1104 -19.08 14.68 8.20
N THR A 1105 -19.20 15.92 7.74
CA THR A 1105 -19.49 17.08 8.59
C THR A 1105 -20.93 17.57 8.38
N SER A 1106 -21.41 18.40 9.31
CA SER A 1106 -22.75 18.99 9.23
C SER A 1106 -22.74 20.50 9.48
N SER A 1107 -23.62 21.21 8.78
CA SER A 1107 -23.92 22.61 9.03
C SER A 1107 -24.77 22.81 10.29
N SER A 1108 -24.86 24.06 10.76
CA SER A 1108 -25.93 24.44 11.69
C SER A 1108 -27.29 24.30 11.01
N PRO A 1109 -28.31 23.75 11.70
CA PRO A 1109 -29.62 23.54 11.10
C PRO A 1109 -30.30 24.88 10.79
N ILE A 1110 -31.04 24.90 9.69
CA ILE A 1110 -31.96 26.00 9.36
C ILE A 1110 -33.40 25.52 9.47
N VAL A 1111 -34.32 26.43 9.81
CA VAL A 1111 -35.72 26.10 10.03
C VAL A 1111 -36.58 26.76 8.96
N LEU A 1112 -37.26 25.94 8.16
CA LEU A 1112 -38.29 26.39 7.23
C LEU A 1112 -39.66 26.11 7.87
N THR A 1113 -40.47 27.14 8.07
CA THR A 1113 -41.76 27.00 8.77
C THR A 1113 -42.91 27.04 7.78
N LEU A 1114 -43.74 26.00 7.79
CA LEU A 1114 -45.04 26.01 7.10
C LEU A 1114 -46.13 26.39 8.11
N PRO A 1115 -46.55 27.66 8.19
CA PRO A 1115 -47.47 28.13 9.23
C PRO A 1115 -48.91 27.62 9.02
N ASN A 1116 -49.31 27.41 7.76
CA ASN A 1116 -50.66 27.02 7.35
C ASN A 1116 -50.59 25.78 6.44
N GLY A 1117 -51.28 24.71 6.82
CA GLY A 1117 -51.31 23.42 6.12
C GLY A 1117 -52.08 22.37 6.94
N PRO A 1118 -52.31 21.16 6.39
CA PRO A 1118 -52.91 20.05 7.14
C PRO A 1118 -52.02 19.65 8.33
N GLU A 1119 -52.63 19.27 9.44
CA GLU A 1119 -51.92 18.64 10.56
C GLU A 1119 -51.45 17.24 10.15
N VAL A 1120 -50.33 16.77 10.72
CA VAL A 1120 -49.80 15.41 10.48
C VAL A 1120 -50.86 14.38 10.93
N PRO A 1121 -51.34 13.49 10.04
CA PRO A 1121 -52.30 12.46 10.42
C PRO A 1121 -51.75 11.50 11.47
N ALA A 1122 -52.57 11.13 12.46
CA ALA A 1122 -52.15 10.23 13.55
C ALA A 1122 -51.78 8.81 13.06
N THR A 1123 -52.30 8.38 11.91
CA THR A 1123 -52.07 7.05 11.32
C THR A 1123 -50.92 7.00 10.31
N LEU A 1124 -50.23 8.13 10.06
CA LEU A 1124 -49.19 8.22 9.04
C LEU A 1124 -47.93 7.43 9.47
N GLY A 1125 -47.61 6.32 8.80
CA GLY A 1125 -46.40 5.51 9.10
C GLY A 1125 -46.62 4.31 10.02
N GLN A 1126 -47.86 4.04 10.46
CA GLN A 1126 -48.21 2.78 11.12
C GLN A 1126 -47.97 1.59 10.17
N PRO A 1127 -47.65 0.37 10.66
CA PRO A 1127 -47.61 -0.83 9.83
C PRO A 1127 -49.01 -1.20 9.32
N PRO A 1128 -49.12 -2.02 8.26
CA PRO A 1128 -50.41 -2.57 7.84
C PRO A 1128 -51.05 -3.39 8.98
N ILE A 1129 -52.38 -3.33 9.12
CA ILE A 1129 -53.11 -4.02 10.19
C ILE A 1129 -53.86 -5.21 9.60
N ALA A 1130 -53.45 -6.42 9.96
CA ALA A 1130 -54.22 -7.63 9.69
C ALA A 1130 -55.48 -7.64 10.56
N ASN A 1131 -56.63 -8.02 9.99
CA ASN A 1131 -57.89 -8.04 10.72
C ASN A 1131 -57.94 -9.14 11.81
N GLN A 1132 -57.05 -10.12 11.73
CA GLN A 1132 -56.90 -11.24 12.67
C GLN A 1132 -55.41 -11.61 12.77
N THR A 1133 -55.00 -12.21 13.88
CA THR A 1133 -53.61 -12.66 14.10
C THR A 1133 -53.38 -14.12 13.74
N ALA A 1134 -54.47 -14.89 13.56
CA ALA A 1134 -54.47 -16.28 13.12
C ALA A 1134 -55.55 -16.48 12.05
N TYR A 1135 -55.25 -17.29 11.04
CA TYR A 1135 -56.15 -17.60 9.93
C TYR A 1135 -56.19 -19.12 9.69
N HIS A 1136 -57.37 -19.64 9.37
CA HIS A 1136 -57.65 -21.06 9.10
C HIS A 1136 -58.09 -21.29 7.65
N ASN A 1137 -58.25 -22.55 7.25
CA ASN A 1137 -58.78 -22.91 5.94
C ASN A 1137 -60.06 -22.13 5.58
N ASP A 1138 -60.10 -21.61 4.35
CA ASP A 1138 -61.17 -20.75 3.79
C ASP A 1138 -61.32 -19.32 4.35
N ASP A 1139 -60.49 -18.90 5.32
CA ASP A 1139 -60.45 -17.50 5.75
C ASP A 1139 -59.93 -16.57 4.64
N THR A 1140 -60.36 -15.30 4.67
CA THR A 1140 -59.81 -14.24 3.81
C THR A 1140 -58.98 -13.29 4.65
N LEU A 1141 -57.68 -13.20 4.34
CA LEU A 1141 -56.77 -12.21 4.94
C LEU A 1141 -57.21 -10.80 4.56
N ARG A 1142 -57.79 -10.05 5.50
CA ARG A 1142 -58.08 -8.63 5.28
C ARG A 1142 -57.02 -7.79 5.95
N VAL A 1143 -56.45 -6.88 5.19
CA VAL A 1143 -55.42 -5.96 5.67
C VAL A 1143 -55.92 -4.55 5.45
N THR A 1144 -55.92 -3.78 6.53
CA THR A 1144 -56.11 -2.32 6.47
C THR A 1144 -54.75 -1.68 6.25
N LEU A 1145 -54.60 -0.94 5.15
CA LEU A 1145 -53.37 -0.19 4.90
C LEU A 1145 -53.48 1.21 5.54
N PRO A 1146 -52.38 1.74 6.08
CA PRO A 1146 -52.38 3.10 6.62
C PRO A 1146 -52.54 4.10 5.48
N ALA A 1147 -52.96 5.32 5.80
CA ALA A 1147 -53.12 6.39 4.81
C ALA A 1147 -51.83 6.58 3.98
N LEU A 1148 -51.97 6.67 2.65
CA LEU A 1148 -50.89 6.96 1.71
C LEU A 1148 -50.55 8.47 1.79
N PRO A 1149 -49.31 8.85 2.13
CA PRO A 1149 -48.90 10.25 2.06
C PRO A 1149 -48.97 10.78 0.62
N GLU A 1150 -49.31 12.06 0.45
CA GLU A 1150 -49.38 12.70 -0.86
C GLU A 1150 -48.00 12.68 -1.54
N GLY A 1151 -47.93 12.38 -2.84
CA GLY A 1151 -46.65 12.28 -3.58
C GLY A 1151 -45.82 11.01 -3.31
N GLN A 1152 -46.37 10.01 -2.61
CA GLN A 1152 -45.77 8.68 -2.45
C GLN A 1152 -46.58 7.58 -3.16
N VAL A 1153 -45.92 6.46 -3.39
CA VAL A 1153 -46.48 5.22 -3.92
C VAL A 1153 -46.21 4.11 -2.90
N GLN A 1154 -47.15 3.17 -2.72
CA GLN A 1154 -47.00 2.04 -1.80
C GLN A 1154 -47.04 0.69 -2.54
N TYR A 1155 -46.31 -0.29 -2.03
CA TYR A 1155 -46.22 -1.66 -2.52
C TYR A 1155 -46.48 -2.62 -1.36
N VAL A 1156 -47.11 -3.76 -1.63
CA VAL A 1156 -47.48 -4.74 -0.61
C VAL A 1156 -46.98 -6.12 -1.02
N ALA A 1157 -46.36 -6.85 -0.09
CA ALA A 1157 -45.88 -8.21 -0.31
C ALA A 1157 -46.16 -9.12 0.89
N VAL A 1158 -46.20 -10.43 0.69
CA VAL A 1158 -46.34 -11.45 1.74
C VAL A 1158 -45.18 -12.43 1.64
N GLY A 1159 -44.42 -12.57 2.72
CA GLY A 1159 -43.40 -13.59 2.91
C GLY A 1159 -43.95 -14.84 3.61
N LEU A 1160 -43.58 -16.01 3.10
CA LEU A 1160 -43.94 -17.32 3.63
C LEU A 1160 -42.91 -17.81 4.66
N PRO A 1161 -43.26 -18.82 5.48
CA PRO A 1161 -42.33 -19.44 6.44
C PRO A 1161 -41.04 -19.99 5.82
N ASP A 1162 -41.04 -20.33 4.54
CA ASP A 1162 -39.89 -20.87 3.80
C ASP A 1162 -39.00 -19.80 3.14
N GLY A 1163 -39.33 -18.51 3.34
CA GLY A 1163 -38.61 -17.37 2.75
C GLY A 1163 -39.14 -16.91 1.40
N THR A 1164 -40.13 -17.58 0.80
CA THR A 1164 -40.72 -17.16 -0.48
C THR A 1164 -41.50 -15.84 -0.32
N ILE A 1165 -41.32 -14.89 -1.24
CA ILE A 1165 -42.02 -13.60 -1.23
C ILE A 1165 -42.96 -13.49 -2.44
N PHE A 1166 -44.21 -13.10 -2.18
CA PHE A 1166 -45.19 -12.77 -3.20
C PHE A 1166 -45.56 -11.29 -3.15
N VAL A 1167 -45.71 -10.67 -4.32
CA VAL A 1167 -46.06 -9.25 -4.44
C VAL A 1167 -47.51 -9.10 -4.91
N LEU A 1168 -48.22 -8.12 -4.36
CA LEU A 1168 -49.63 -7.89 -4.68
C LEU A 1168 -49.80 -7.11 -5.98
N ALA A 1169 -50.31 -7.76 -7.04
CA ALA A 1169 -50.62 -7.10 -8.31
C ALA A 1169 -51.92 -6.27 -8.24
N LYS A 1170 -52.10 -5.35 -9.21
CA LYS A 1170 -53.28 -4.46 -9.36
C LYS A 1170 -54.66 -5.16 -9.35
N GLN A 1171 -54.71 -6.49 -9.48
CA GLN A 1171 -55.93 -7.30 -9.46
C GLN A 1171 -55.83 -8.47 -8.45
N ASN A 1172 -55.82 -8.21 -7.13
CA ASN A 1172 -56.09 -9.18 -6.04
C ASN A 1172 -55.54 -10.63 -6.24
N GLY A 1173 -54.35 -10.81 -6.80
CA GLY A 1173 -53.74 -12.10 -7.12
C GLY A 1173 -52.28 -12.17 -6.70
N PHE A 1174 -51.82 -13.38 -6.36
CA PHE A 1174 -50.43 -13.69 -6.00
C PHE A 1174 -49.68 -14.16 -7.23
N GLU A 1175 -48.60 -13.47 -7.59
CA GLU A 1175 -47.61 -13.98 -8.53
C GLU A 1175 -46.24 -14.05 -7.84
N PRO A 1176 -45.45 -15.12 -8.04
CA PRO A 1176 -44.06 -15.16 -7.59
C PRO A 1176 -43.30 -13.98 -8.21
N PHE A 1177 -42.55 -13.25 -7.40
CA PHE A 1177 -41.75 -12.14 -7.90
C PHE A 1177 -40.65 -12.64 -8.84
N LYS A 1178 -40.60 -12.12 -10.08
CA LYS A 1178 -39.66 -12.54 -11.15
C LYS A 1178 -38.57 -11.50 -11.50
N GLY A 1179 -38.36 -10.49 -10.66
CA GLY A 1179 -37.17 -9.62 -10.74
C GLY A 1179 -37.34 -8.26 -11.45
N ASP A 1180 -38.28 -8.10 -12.38
CA ASP A 1180 -38.19 -6.97 -13.33
C ASP A 1180 -39.11 -5.76 -13.06
N ASN A 1181 -40.15 -5.86 -12.22
CA ASN A 1181 -41.02 -4.71 -11.87
C ASN A 1181 -41.92 -4.95 -10.63
N LEU A 1182 -42.16 -3.92 -9.81
CA LEU A 1182 -43.09 -3.97 -8.67
C LEU A 1182 -44.39 -3.20 -8.99
N PRO A 1183 -45.59 -3.80 -8.85
CA PRO A 1183 -46.87 -3.12 -9.07
C PRO A 1183 -47.26 -2.19 -7.91
N ALA A 1184 -47.44 -0.90 -8.21
CA ALA A 1184 -47.88 0.13 -7.27
C ALA A 1184 -49.36 -0.01 -6.83
N TRP A 1185 -49.62 0.13 -5.53
CA TRP A 1185 -50.95 0.12 -4.90
C TRP A 1185 -51.40 1.52 -4.47
N GLN A 1186 -52.68 1.87 -4.68
CA GLN A 1186 -53.23 3.21 -4.37
C GLN A 1186 -54.55 3.20 -3.55
N GLY A 1187 -54.98 2.04 -3.01
CA GLY A 1187 -56.19 1.92 -2.16
C GLY A 1187 -55.92 1.87 -0.64
N SER A 1188 -56.97 1.92 0.18
CA SER A 1188 -56.88 2.00 1.67
C SER A 1188 -57.31 0.73 2.43
N GLU A 1189 -58.04 -0.21 1.82
CA GLU A 1189 -58.39 -1.52 2.40
C GLU A 1189 -58.17 -2.59 1.33
N ILE A 1190 -57.46 -3.66 1.66
CA ILE A 1190 -57.27 -4.82 0.77
C ILE A 1190 -57.86 -6.08 1.40
N ALA A 1191 -58.74 -6.75 0.66
CA ALA A 1191 -59.18 -8.09 0.97
C ALA A 1191 -58.31 -9.06 0.15
N ILE A 1192 -57.27 -9.59 0.80
CA ILE A 1192 -56.38 -10.59 0.21
C ILE A 1192 -57.10 -11.94 0.26
N LYS A 1193 -57.59 -12.39 -0.90
CA LYS A 1193 -58.16 -13.74 -1.05
C LYS A 1193 -57.03 -14.75 -1.21
N VAL A 1194 -56.38 -15.11 -0.10
CA VAL A 1194 -55.61 -16.34 -0.03
C VAL A 1194 -56.58 -17.45 0.33
N PRO A 1195 -57.01 -18.33 -0.59
CA PRO A 1195 -57.66 -19.56 -0.16
C PRO A 1195 -56.60 -20.35 0.60
N ILE A 1196 -56.69 -20.38 1.93
CA ILE A 1196 -55.85 -21.24 2.76
C ILE A 1196 -56.31 -22.67 2.44
N ASN A 1197 -55.70 -23.27 1.42
CA ASN A 1197 -55.94 -24.63 0.95
C ASN A 1197 -54.72 -25.50 1.33
N ALA A 1198 -54.83 -26.81 1.15
CA ALA A 1198 -53.84 -27.80 1.61
C ALA A 1198 -52.42 -27.68 0.99
N GLU A 1199 -52.14 -26.68 0.15
CA GLU A 1199 -50.85 -26.45 -0.52
C GLU A 1199 -50.00 -25.33 0.11
N LEU A 1200 -50.55 -24.50 1.01
CA LEU A 1200 -49.78 -23.45 1.69
C LEU A 1200 -49.13 -23.95 3.00
N PRO A 1201 -47.87 -23.59 3.29
CA PRO A 1201 -47.20 -24.01 4.53
C PRO A 1201 -47.91 -23.47 5.78
N ARG A 1202 -48.12 -24.33 6.78
CA ARG A 1202 -48.46 -23.86 8.15
C ARG A 1202 -47.28 -23.13 8.75
N GLY A 1203 -47.52 -22.02 9.43
CA GLY A 1203 -46.46 -21.25 10.07
C GLY A 1203 -46.72 -19.76 10.12
N GLN A 1204 -45.69 -19.00 10.48
CA GLN A 1204 -45.73 -17.55 10.51
C GLN A 1204 -45.47 -16.95 9.11
N TYR A 1205 -46.39 -16.10 8.70
CA TYR A 1205 -46.29 -15.29 7.49
C TYR A 1205 -45.97 -13.85 7.88
N THR A 1206 -45.26 -13.14 7.00
CA THR A 1206 -44.93 -11.72 7.20
C THR A 1206 -45.51 -10.89 6.07
N LEU A 1207 -46.36 -9.93 6.38
CA LEU A 1207 -46.83 -8.94 5.41
C LEU A 1207 -45.91 -7.74 5.42
N TYR A 1208 -45.43 -7.34 4.25
CA TYR A 1208 -44.56 -6.19 4.01
C TYR A 1208 -45.33 -5.05 3.33
N LEU A 1209 -45.09 -3.83 3.80
CA LEU A 1209 -45.54 -2.59 3.18
C LEU A 1209 -44.30 -1.75 2.86
N LEU A 1210 -44.09 -1.45 1.57
CA LEU A 1210 -43.03 -0.60 1.08
C LEU A 1210 -43.61 0.73 0.57
N ARG A 1211 -43.01 1.87 0.92
CA ARG A 1211 -43.41 3.20 0.40
C ARG A 1211 -42.23 3.93 -0.20
N VAL A 1212 -42.43 4.54 -1.38
CA VAL A 1212 -41.40 5.31 -2.10
C VAL A 1212 -41.98 6.63 -2.62
N PRO A 1213 -41.17 7.67 -2.85
CA PRO A 1213 -41.60 8.85 -3.58
C PRO A 1213 -42.09 8.49 -4.99
N GLN A 1214 -43.12 9.19 -5.47
CA GLN A 1214 -43.65 8.98 -6.82
C GLN A 1214 -42.57 9.27 -7.88
N GLY A 1215 -42.31 8.31 -8.77
CA GLY A 1215 -41.27 8.42 -9.81
C GLY A 1215 -39.94 7.73 -9.48
N ILE A 1216 -39.78 7.15 -8.29
CA ILE A 1216 -38.60 6.36 -7.91
C ILE A 1216 -38.89 4.87 -8.09
N GLU A 1217 -38.02 4.17 -8.83
CA GLU A 1217 -38.10 2.71 -9.01
C GLU A 1217 -37.43 1.99 -7.82
N PRO A 1218 -38.17 1.17 -7.04
CA PRO A 1218 -37.65 0.65 -5.77
C PRO A 1218 -36.49 -0.34 -5.90
N LEU A 1219 -36.35 -0.99 -7.06
CA LEU A 1219 -35.33 -2.01 -7.31
C LEU A 1219 -33.97 -1.42 -7.70
N ASN A 1220 -33.94 -0.19 -8.21
CA ASN A 1220 -32.73 0.50 -8.67
C ASN A 1220 -32.07 1.38 -7.59
N ASN A 1221 -32.75 1.64 -6.47
CA ASN A 1221 -32.26 2.46 -5.35
C ASN A 1221 -32.58 1.77 -4.02
N ARG A 1222 -31.64 0.97 -3.51
CA ARG A 1222 -31.81 0.13 -2.32
C ARG A 1222 -31.93 0.91 -1.00
N GLU A 1223 -31.52 2.18 -0.99
CA GLU A 1223 -31.37 3.01 0.23
C GLU A 1223 -32.66 3.73 0.69
N LEU A 1224 -33.73 3.75 -0.11
CA LEU A 1224 -34.91 4.61 0.12
C LEU A 1224 -36.12 3.90 0.75
N TRP A 1225 -35.96 2.68 1.26
CA TRP A 1225 -37.09 1.82 1.61
C TRP A 1225 -37.73 2.17 2.97
N LYS A 1226 -39.04 2.40 2.97
CA LYS A 1226 -39.89 2.39 4.18
C LYS A 1226 -40.52 1.02 4.33
N LEU A 1227 -39.99 0.14 5.19
CA LEU A 1227 -40.66 -1.11 5.53
C LEU A 1227 -41.55 -0.94 6.78
N GLY A 1228 -42.83 -1.21 6.63
CA GLY A 1228 -43.67 -1.65 7.76
C GLY A 1228 -43.95 -3.14 7.58
N ASN A 1229 -43.79 -3.95 8.63
CA ASN A 1229 -44.17 -5.37 8.57
C ASN A 1229 -45.14 -5.74 9.70
N ILE A 1230 -45.93 -6.80 9.47
CA ILE A 1230 -46.76 -7.45 10.50
C ILE A 1230 -46.71 -8.95 10.29
N GLN A 1231 -46.62 -9.71 11.38
CA GLN A 1231 -46.66 -11.17 11.36
C GLN A 1231 -48.07 -11.68 11.66
N PHE A 1232 -48.48 -12.75 10.99
CA PHE A 1232 -49.71 -13.50 11.28
C PHE A 1232 -49.47 -14.99 11.08
N THR A 1233 -50.26 -15.83 11.74
CA THR A 1233 -50.10 -17.29 11.66
C THR A 1233 -51.18 -17.91 10.78
N VAL A 1234 -50.79 -18.86 9.94
CA VAL A 1234 -51.72 -19.78 9.27
C VAL A 1234 -51.64 -21.13 9.97
N GLU A 1235 -52.77 -21.55 10.57
CA GLU A 1235 -52.88 -22.74 11.44
C GLU A 1235 -53.52 -23.96 10.76
#